data_AF-A0A182T4G8-F1
#
_entry.id   AF-A0A182T4G8-F1
#
_cell.length_a   1.000
_cell.length_b   1.000
_cell.length_c   1.000
_cell.angle_alpha   90.00
_cell.angle_beta   90.00
_cell.angle_gamma   90.00
#
_symmetry.space_group_name_H-M   'P 1'
#
loop_
_entity.id
_entity.type
_entity.pdbx_description
1 polymer ?
#
loop_
_entity_poly.entity_id
_entity_poly.type
_entity_poly.pdbx_seq_one_letter_code
_entity_poly.pdbx_strand_id
1 'polypeptide(L)'
;MDKKFSFCSATINTIYAISLTPEKKRLLMQRIYNETHHNRSMFEDQVRHLCNQLNQCYEVRFESIACAMEIIIKLLTGGVARDEVIGSYRKLLSYVSNVLEIGNCAKLANYLSRVSFTVLKDGVVSAECFPVAVMKCILVLMYRLPIENLAERQLILQAVRSTLEWCRHNPNLYKQCGIGTLVRTIIVSTKQLPDDITVATELTILAHSLLDVFYCSLQPTAVQPVEVLLRLTYEEIFARLVTEWTAPRSFELLLYVLYRMLKCDIFTQLKLDIVRLLSDAIGGGTRRLLRLLCIGKHLQNGVLLHKVRTIITIVLSHSFFRFEPLQRTAHFRAFVQLIEKVVQSIDLTQLANAKFLCLNIPRAELTIESVCFVFMVRHLDILDGISSASLELDYIYNLIASVNIIYYKRWKVPGFLVKHFIDALSRYSNCTAFVRNVSRPKQKIQAILSAGTPTVQTNKTAENVFGRLPVTVHRIEWLLHLPTENFGEKLIFHQQIAILQERTILCSDDTRTTKLLTMFSTKTLVAIMSTKRATATARSNASVLLSKSSLTGPLLKKVLNNIASICQQQQQSDESATDWMNWVRAVYGTVHTLDSASRRNLWCGLSNIEQWTCTSEQRMLLVDLRANLLLAMIPDSKATVQQGPNLNLN
;
A
#
# COMPACT_ATOMS: atom_id res chain seq x y z
N MET A 1 -70.27 20.92 37.56
CA MET A 1 -70.12 19.53 38.01
C MET A 1 -69.74 18.68 36.82
N ASP A 2 -68.48 18.28 36.81
CA ASP A 2 -67.81 17.50 35.79
C ASP A 2 -68.42 16.10 35.63
N LYS A 3 -68.75 15.72 34.40
CA LYS A 3 -68.81 14.31 34.01
C LYS A 3 -67.58 13.99 33.17
N LYS A 4 -66.59 13.43 33.86
CA LYS A 4 -65.45 12.70 33.28
C LYS A 4 -65.99 11.67 32.29
N PHE A 5 -65.78 11.88 31.00
CA PHE A 5 -65.82 10.81 30.01
C PHE A 5 -64.51 10.03 30.09
N SER A 6 -64.51 8.97 30.90
CA SER A 6 -63.50 7.93 30.87
C SER A 6 -63.67 7.11 29.59
N PHE A 7 -62.82 7.34 28.58
CA PHE A 7 -62.60 6.35 27.55
C PHE A 7 -61.76 5.21 28.15
N CYS A 8 -62.46 4.24 28.75
CA CYS A 8 -61.89 2.93 29.07
C CYS A 8 -61.32 2.29 27.79
N SER A 9 -60.26 1.53 27.99
CA SER A 9 -59.56 0.68 27.05
C SER A 9 -60.52 -0.14 26.16
N ALA A 10 -60.91 0.41 25.03
CA ALA A 10 -61.29 -0.39 23.89
C ALA A 10 -59.99 -0.94 23.31
N THR A 11 -59.70 -2.18 23.67
CA THR A 11 -58.81 -3.08 22.94
C THR A 11 -59.10 -2.89 21.46
N ILE A 12 -58.23 -2.15 20.76
CA ILE A 12 -58.25 -2.12 19.29
C ILE A 12 -57.81 -3.52 18.89
N ASN A 13 -58.80 -4.39 18.73
CA ASN A 13 -58.63 -5.76 18.32
C ASN A 13 -57.79 -5.79 17.04
N THR A 14 -56.83 -6.70 17.06
CA THR A 14 -55.93 -7.16 16.00
C THR A 14 -56.70 -7.72 14.80
N ILE A 15 -57.46 -6.88 14.09
CA ILE A 15 -58.25 -7.28 12.91
C ILE A 15 -58.13 -6.21 11.82
N TYR A 16 -57.29 -6.54 10.83
CA TYR A 16 -57.35 -6.19 9.40
C TYR A 16 -57.61 -4.73 8.96
N ALA A 17 -56.56 -4.13 8.37
CA ALA A 17 -56.54 -3.60 6.99
C ALA A 17 -57.80 -2.93 6.41
N ILE A 18 -58.51 -2.10 7.18
CA ILE A 18 -59.48 -1.13 6.64
C ILE A 18 -58.79 0.23 6.71
N SER A 19 -58.60 0.83 5.54
CA SER A 19 -57.87 2.08 5.34
C SER A 19 -58.36 3.18 6.29
N LEU A 20 -57.68 3.35 7.43
CA LEU A 20 -57.85 4.51 8.29
C LEU A 20 -57.74 5.75 7.41
N THR A 21 -58.75 6.62 7.50
CA THR A 21 -58.70 7.91 6.79
C THR A 21 -57.46 8.68 7.26
N PRO A 22 -56.86 9.55 6.40
CA PRO A 22 -55.66 10.30 6.79
C PRO A 22 -55.83 11.08 8.10
N GLU A 23 -57.02 11.62 8.34
CA GLU A 23 -57.36 12.31 9.58
C GLU A 23 -57.32 11.40 10.81
N LYS A 24 -57.89 10.19 10.72
CA LYS A 24 -57.85 9.20 11.80
C LYS A 24 -56.42 8.72 12.07
N LYS A 25 -55.58 8.59 11.03
CA LYS A 25 -54.15 8.26 11.20
C LYS A 25 -53.40 9.36 11.96
N ARG A 26 -53.66 10.63 11.66
CA ARG A 26 -53.03 11.76 12.37
C ARG A 26 -53.43 11.85 13.82
N LEU A 27 -54.73 11.73 14.12
CA LEU A 27 -55.22 11.71 15.50
C LEU A 27 -54.62 10.54 16.31
N LEU A 28 -54.52 9.37 15.69
CA LEU A 28 -53.89 8.20 16.32
C LEU A 28 -52.38 8.42 16.54
N MET A 29 -51.66 8.96 15.56
CA MET A 29 -50.23 9.30 15.70
C MET A 29 -49.99 10.31 16.83
N GLN A 30 -50.82 11.35 16.93
CA GLN A 30 -50.72 12.38 17.96
C GLN A 30 -51.04 11.83 19.36
N ARG A 31 -52.00 10.90 19.45
CA ARG A 31 -52.28 10.16 20.69
C ARG A 31 -51.07 9.32 21.12
N ILE A 32 -50.48 8.54 20.21
CA ILE A 32 -49.27 7.74 20.48
C ILE A 32 -48.12 8.65 20.91
N TYR A 33 -47.93 9.80 20.25
CA TYR A 33 -46.92 10.79 20.61
C TYR A 33 -47.10 11.27 22.06
N ASN A 34 -48.31 11.65 22.44
CA ASN A 34 -48.61 12.11 23.80
C ASN A 34 -48.39 11.01 24.83
N GLU A 35 -48.87 9.78 24.57
CA GLU A 35 -48.71 8.63 25.46
C GLU A 35 -47.22 8.27 25.68
N THR A 36 -46.40 8.34 24.63
CA THR A 36 -44.95 8.06 24.71
C THR A 36 -44.12 9.15 25.37
N HIS A 37 -44.56 10.41 25.31
CA HIS A 37 -43.83 11.55 25.89
C HIS A 37 -44.25 11.90 27.32
N HIS A 38 -45.47 11.52 27.75
CA HIS A 38 -45.96 11.77 29.12
C HIS A 38 -45.61 10.64 30.11
N ASN A 39 -45.50 9.39 29.65
CA ASN A 39 -45.18 8.26 30.53
C ASN A 39 -43.66 8.14 30.78
N ARG A 40 -43.26 8.08 32.07
CA ARG A 40 -41.83 7.96 32.47
C ARG A 40 -41.23 6.58 32.19
N SER A 41 -42.04 5.52 32.20
CA SER A 41 -41.64 4.14 31.87
C SER A 41 -42.84 3.38 31.28
N MET A 42 -42.60 2.53 30.29
CA MET A 42 -43.62 1.66 29.69
C MET A 42 -43.20 0.20 29.75
N PHE A 43 -44.19 -0.69 29.85
CA PHE A 43 -43.97 -2.14 29.85
C PHE A 43 -43.88 -2.71 28.43
N GLU A 44 -43.30 -3.89 28.28
CA GLU A 44 -43.02 -4.54 26.98
C GLU A 44 -44.25 -4.70 26.09
N ASP A 45 -45.35 -5.20 26.65
CA ASP A 45 -46.61 -5.39 25.91
C ASP A 45 -47.24 -4.08 25.45
N GLN A 46 -47.05 -3.00 26.22
CA GLN A 46 -47.52 -1.67 25.85
C GLN A 46 -46.72 -1.13 24.66
N VAL A 47 -45.39 -1.29 24.69
CA VAL A 47 -44.52 -0.90 23.56
C VAL A 47 -44.86 -1.71 22.30
N ARG A 48 -45.08 -3.02 22.43
CA ARG A 48 -45.48 -3.90 21.32
C ARG A 48 -46.82 -3.48 20.71
N HIS A 49 -47.81 -3.17 21.55
CA HIS A 49 -49.11 -2.68 21.07
C HIS A 49 -49.00 -1.32 20.37
N LEU A 50 -48.24 -0.38 20.93
CA LEU A 50 -48.00 0.94 20.33
C LEU A 50 -47.25 0.83 19.00
N CYS A 51 -46.27 -0.06 18.87
CA CYS A 51 -45.58 -0.33 17.61
C CYS A 51 -46.54 -0.83 16.52
N ASN A 52 -47.44 -1.75 16.87
CA ASN A 52 -48.46 -2.26 15.94
C ASN A 52 -49.42 -1.17 15.47
N GLN A 53 -49.84 -0.26 16.35
CA GLN A 53 -50.67 0.89 15.99
C GLN A 53 -49.89 1.91 15.15
N LEU A 54 -48.66 2.24 15.56
CA LEU A 54 -47.77 3.17 14.86
C LEU A 54 -47.55 2.75 13.39
N ASN A 55 -47.36 1.45 13.15
CA ASN A 55 -47.19 0.87 11.83
C ASN A 55 -48.39 1.06 10.87
N GLN A 56 -49.56 1.45 11.38
CA GLN A 56 -50.76 1.73 10.59
C GLN A 56 -50.92 3.24 10.28
N CYS A 57 -50.19 4.09 11.00
CA CYS A 57 -50.31 5.55 10.94
C CYS A 57 -49.40 6.23 9.91
N TYR A 58 -48.45 5.50 9.29
CA TYR A 58 -47.50 6.09 8.35
C TYR A 58 -48.20 6.64 7.10
N GLU A 59 -47.83 7.88 6.74
CA GLU A 59 -48.26 8.57 5.52
C GLU A 59 -47.04 9.00 4.70
N VAL A 60 -47.22 9.15 3.38
CA VAL A 60 -46.23 9.74 2.47
C VAL A 60 -46.26 11.28 2.64
N ARG A 61 -45.96 11.75 3.86
CA ARG A 61 -45.81 13.17 4.22
C ARG A 61 -44.68 13.32 5.23
N PHE A 62 -43.85 14.36 5.07
CA PHE A 62 -42.69 14.56 5.94
C PHE A 62 -43.07 14.72 7.42
N GLU A 63 -44.14 15.44 7.74
CA GLU A 63 -44.58 15.67 9.13
C GLU A 63 -44.98 14.35 9.82
N SER A 64 -45.61 13.44 9.07
CA SER A 64 -45.96 12.09 9.56
C SER A 64 -44.69 11.29 9.87
N ILE A 65 -43.69 11.35 8.98
CA ILE A 65 -42.42 10.66 9.19
C ILE A 65 -41.64 11.27 10.37
N ALA A 66 -41.55 12.59 10.46
CA ALA A 66 -40.83 13.28 11.53
C ALA A 66 -41.43 12.95 12.92
N CYS A 67 -42.75 13.00 13.05
CA CYS A 67 -43.44 12.62 14.27
C CYS A 67 -43.19 11.14 14.64
N ALA A 68 -43.26 10.24 13.66
CA ALA A 68 -42.95 8.82 13.87
C ALA A 68 -41.49 8.59 14.29
N MET A 69 -40.53 9.32 13.72
CA MET A 69 -39.11 9.24 14.09
C MET A 69 -38.88 9.64 15.56
N GLU A 70 -39.56 10.68 16.04
CA GLU A 70 -39.46 11.12 17.45
C GLU A 70 -40.01 10.08 18.43
N ILE A 71 -41.17 9.49 18.11
CA ILE A 71 -41.75 8.39 18.87
C ILE A 71 -40.77 7.22 18.93
N ILE A 72 -40.21 6.81 17.78
CA ILE A 72 -39.25 5.70 17.70
C ILE A 72 -37.99 5.99 18.54
N ILE A 73 -37.41 7.19 18.45
CA ILE A 73 -36.24 7.55 19.25
C ILE A 73 -36.55 7.46 20.75
N LYS A 74 -37.73 7.94 21.17
CA LYS A 74 -38.16 7.90 22.58
C LYS A 74 -38.33 6.46 23.06
N LEU A 75 -38.98 5.61 22.26
CA LEU A 75 -39.18 4.18 22.56
C LEU A 75 -37.84 3.43 22.64
N LEU A 76 -36.94 3.64 21.68
CA LEU A 76 -35.61 3.03 21.69
C LEU A 76 -34.79 3.44 22.92
N THR A 77 -34.88 4.70 23.34
CA THR A 77 -34.21 5.19 24.55
C THR A 77 -34.77 4.54 25.83
N GLY A 78 -36.01 4.07 25.81
CA GLY A 78 -36.64 3.34 26.91
C GLY A 78 -36.11 1.91 27.09
N GLY A 79 -35.46 1.33 26.07
CA GLY A 79 -34.78 0.03 26.16
C GLY A 79 -35.69 -1.22 26.20
N VAL A 80 -37.00 -1.07 25.99
CA VAL A 80 -38.01 -2.14 26.12
C VAL A 80 -38.58 -2.53 24.74
N ALA A 81 -38.87 -3.82 24.50
CA ALA A 81 -39.42 -4.37 23.23
C ALA A 81 -38.66 -3.90 21.98
N ARG A 82 -37.33 -4.00 22.04
CA ARG A 82 -36.43 -3.35 21.08
C ARG A 82 -36.61 -3.85 19.64
N ASP A 83 -36.86 -5.14 19.46
CA ASP A 83 -37.00 -5.74 18.14
C ASP A 83 -38.27 -5.25 17.43
N GLU A 84 -39.37 -5.05 18.17
CA GLU A 84 -40.62 -4.50 17.64
C GLU A 84 -40.49 -3.02 17.25
N VAL A 85 -39.75 -2.24 18.05
CA VAL A 85 -39.46 -0.84 17.74
C VAL A 85 -38.57 -0.73 16.49
N ILE A 86 -37.53 -1.58 16.39
CA ILE A 86 -36.66 -1.67 15.20
C ILE A 86 -37.46 -2.11 13.97
N GLY A 87 -38.36 -3.08 14.10
CA GLY A 87 -39.25 -3.54 13.04
C GLY A 87 -40.16 -2.41 12.52
N SER A 88 -40.70 -1.59 13.42
CA SER A 88 -41.54 -0.45 13.07
C SER A 88 -40.75 0.64 12.34
N TYR A 89 -39.54 0.94 12.81
CA TYR A 89 -38.64 1.85 12.11
C TYR A 89 -38.25 1.36 10.71
N ARG A 90 -37.98 0.05 10.55
CA ARG A 90 -37.69 -0.53 9.23
C ARG A 90 -38.87 -0.31 8.27
N LYS A 91 -40.10 -0.50 8.76
CA LYS A 91 -41.31 -0.22 7.98
C LYS A 91 -41.39 1.27 7.61
N LEU A 92 -41.13 2.17 8.55
CA LEU A 92 -41.09 3.62 8.29
C LEU A 92 -40.09 4.01 7.19
N LEU A 93 -38.89 3.43 7.18
CA LEU A 93 -37.86 3.72 6.18
C LEU A 93 -38.30 3.44 4.74
N SER A 94 -39.25 2.51 4.52
CA SER A 94 -39.80 2.26 3.17
C SER A 94 -40.60 3.45 2.62
N TYR A 95 -41.13 4.33 3.49
CA TYR A 95 -41.88 5.53 3.10
C TYR A 95 -40.98 6.75 2.89
N VAL A 96 -39.78 6.75 3.49
CA VAL A 96 -38.86 7.90 3.47
C VAL A 96 -38.52 8.31 2.05
N SER A 97 -38.20 7.35 1.17
CA SER A 97 -37.80 7.64 -0.21
C SER A 97 -38.85 8.41 -1.04
N ASN A 98 -40.12 8.38 -0.64
CA ASN A 98 -41.23 9.03 -1.33
C ASN A 98 -41.54 10.45 -0.81
N VAL A 99 -40.91 10.88 0.28
CA VAL A 99 -41.10 12.23 0.88
C VAL A 99 -39.80 13.05 0.90
N LEU A 100 -38.78 12.58 0.19
CA LEU A 100 -37.48 13.23 0.14
C LEU A 100 -37.54 14.49 -0.72
N GLU A 101 -37.30 15.63 -0.07
CA GLU A 101 -37.21 16.95 -0.69
C GLU A 101 -36.01 17.70 -0.09
N ILE A 102 -35.43 18.64 -0.85
CA ILE A 102 -34.24 19.40 -0.45
C ILE A 102 -34.42 20.00 0.96
N GLY A 103 -35.56 20.64 1.24
CA GLY A 103 -35.83 21.31 2.51
C GLY A 103 -35.92 20.40 3.76
N ASN A 104 -36.01 19.08 3.58
CA ASN A 104 -36.23 18.12 4.68
C ASN A 104 -35.06 17.13 4.87
N CYS A 105 -34.06 17.14 3.97
CA CYS A 105 -32.96 16.18 3.94
C CYS A 105 -32.10 16.19 5.21
N ALA A 106 -31.68 17.37 5.65
CA ALA A 106 -30.87 17.55 6.84
C ALA A 106 -31.57 17.06 8.11
N LYS A 107 -32.87 17.33 8.25
CA LYS A 107 -33.69 16.87 9.37
C LYS A 107 -33.79 15.34 9.40
N LEU A 108 -34.04 14.72 8.25
CA LEU A 108 -34.07 13.26 8.12
C LEU A 108 -32.72 12.63 8.48
N ALA A 109 -31.61 13.16 7.94
CA ALA A 109 -30.27 12.68 8.25
C ALA A 109 -29.98 12.74 9.77
N ASN A 110 -30.37 13.82 10.43
CA ASN A 110 -30.23 13.96 11.88
C ASN A 110 -31.04 12.89 12.65
N TYR A 111 -32.30 12.64 12.27
CA TYR A 111 -33.09 11.55 12.88
C TYR A 111 -32.43 10.18 12.66
N LEU A 112 -31.98 9.88 11.45
CA LEU A 112 -31.28 8.62 11.14
C LEU A 112 -30.00 8.44 11.99
N SER A 113 -29.22 9.51 12.19
CA SER A 113 -28.01 9.51 13.02
C SER A 113 -28.35 9.27 14.49
N ARG A 114 -29.36 9.98 15.04
CA ARG A 114 -29.81 9.80 16.44
C ARG A 114 -30.31 8.39 16.72
N VAL A 115 -31.16 7.84 15.84
CA VAL A 115 -31.64 6.45 15.97
C VAL A 115 -30.45 5.49 15.94
N SER A 116 -29.53 5.66 14.97
CA SER A 116 -28.34 4.82 14.85
C SER A 116 -27.48 4.85 16.12
N PHE A 117 -27.23 6.04 16.67
CA PHE A 117 -26.45 6.22 17.90
C PHE A 117 -27.11 5.55 19.12
N THR A 118 -28.41 5.76 19.32
CA THR A 118 -29.15 5.14 20.43
C THR A 118 -29.07 3.61 20.36
N VAL A 119 -29.22 3.03 19.16
CA VAL A 119 -29.15 1.58 19.00
C VAL A 119 -27.70 1.06 19.16
N LEU A 120 -26.68 1.80 18.76
CA LEU A 120 -25.28 1.37 18.97
C LEU A 120 -24.86 1.36 20.44
N LYS A 121 -25.35 2.32 21.24
CA LYS A 121 -24.94 2.52 22.65
C LYS A 121 -25.18 1.30 23.54
N ASP A 122 -26.15 0.45 23.20
CA ASP A 122 -26.55 -0.71 23.99
C ASP A 122 -25.87 -2.04 23.57
N GLY A 123 -24.87 -1.99 22.69
CA GLY A 123 -23.94 -3.09 22.41
C GLY A 123 -24.49 -4.32 21.66
N VAL A 124 -25.81 -4.53 21.59
CA VAL A 124 -26.43 -5.63 20.85
C VAL A 124 -26.75 -5.18 19.42
N VAL A 125 -25.84 -5.51 18.50
CA VAL A 125 -26.02 -5.26 17.07
C VAL A 125 -26.72 -6.47 16.43
N SER A 126 -28.04 -6.38 16.26
CA SER A 126 -28.74 -7.33 15.38
C SER A 126 -28.28 -7.12 13.94
N ALA A 127 -27.80 -8.19 13.30
CA ALA A 127 -27.38 -8.17 11.90
C ALA A 127 -28.56 -8.02 10.92
N GLU A 128 -29.80 -8.06 11.42
CA GLU A 128 -31.00 -8.06 10.59
C GLU A 128 -31.29 -6.68 9.99
N CYS A 129 -30.76 -6.42 8.80
CA CYS A 129 -31.23 -5.51 7.74
C CYS A 129 -31.40 -3.99 8.05
N PHE A 130 -31.34 -3.55 9.29
CA PHE A 130 -31.51 -2.13 9.68
C PHE A 130 -30.45 -1.20 9.05
N PRO A 131 -29.14 -1.53 9.04
CA PRO A 131 -28.11 -0.65 8.47
C PRO A 131 -28.25 -0.48 6.95
N VAL A 132 -28.73 -1.51 6.24
CA VAL A 132 -28.93 -1.48 4.78
C VAL A 132 -30.02 -0.48 4.40
N ALA A 133 -31.12 -0.43 5.16
CA ALA A 133 -32.23 0.49 4.89
C ALA A 133 -31.84 1.96 5.14
N VAL A 134 -31.10 2.24 6.22
CA VAL A 134 -30.54 3.58 6.50
C VAL A 134 -29.59 4.00 5.38
N MET A 135 -28.70 3.10 4.96
CA MET A 135 -27.77 3.39 3.88
C MET A 135 -28.47 3.67 2.54
N LYS A 136 -29.51 2.91 2.19
CA LYS A 136 -30.32 3.20 1.00
C LYS A 136 -30.93 4.60 1.07
N CYS A 137 -31.43 5.01 2.24
CA CYS A 137 -31.94 6.38 2.42
C CYS A 137 -30.85 7.43 2.23
N ILE A 138 -29.67 7.24 2.81
CA ILE A 138 -28.52 8.15 2.62
C ILE A 138 -28.07 8.21 1.16
N LEU A 139 -28.00 7.07 0.46
CA LEU A 139 -27.68 7.03 -0.97
C LEU A 139 -28.69 7.81 -1.79
N VAL A 140 -30.00 7.66 -1.52
CA VAL A 140 -31.04 8.41 -2.22
C VAL A 140 -30.91 9.91 -1.91
N LEU A 141 -30.64 10.29 -0.66
CA LEU A 141 -30.38 11.68 -0.27
C LEU A 141 -29.22 12.30 -1.08
N MET A 142 -28.10 11.57 -1.22
CA MET A 142 -26.89 12.08 -1.88
C MET A 142 -26.93 11.98 -3.41
N TYR A 143 -27.71 11.06 -3.98
CA TYR A 143 -27.75 10.82 -5.43
C TYR A 143 -28.89 11.58 -6.13
N ARG A 144 -30.06 11.72 -5.49
CA ARG A 144 -31.22 12.34 -6.13
C ARG A 144 -31.27 13.87 -5.99
N LEU A 145 -30.56 14.44 -5.03
CA LEU A 145 -30.72 15.85 -4.66
C LEU A 145 -29.38 16.59 -4.77
N PRO A 146 -29.30 17.66 -5.57
CA PRO A 146 -28.13 18.51 -5.67
C PRO A 146 -28.06 19.45 -4.47
N ILE A 147 -27.66 18.92 -3.32
CA ILE A 147 -27.49 19.72 -2.11
C ILE A 147 -26.15 20.43 -2.22
N GLU A 148 -26.17 21.74 -2.42
CA GLU A 148 -24.96 22.58 -2.50
C GLU A 148 -24.58 23.17 -1.13
N ASN A 149 -25.51 23.20 -0.17
CA ASN A 149 -25.31 23.77 1.16
C ASN A 149 -24.45 22.85 2.06
N LEU A 150 -23.27 23.32 2.44
CA LEU A 150 -22.30 22.58 3.27
C LEU A 150 -22.86 22.19 4.65
N ALA A 151 -23.68 23.03 5.29
CA ALA A 151 -24.25 22.71 6.61
C ALA A 151 -25.18 21.49 6.56
N GLU A 152 -25.99 21.38 5.50
CA GLU A 152 -26.88 20.24 5.28
C GLU A 152 -26.09 18.97 4.95
N ARG A 153 -25.05 19.10 4.13
CA ARG A 153 -24.17 17.97 3.78
C ARG A 153 -23.39 17.45 4.98
N GLN A 154 -22.96 18.31 5.90
CA GLN A 154 -22.33 17.88 7.16
C GLN A 154 -23.24 16.98 7.99
N LEU A 155 -24.54 17.29 8.08
CA LEU A 155 -25.51 16.43 8.79
C LEU A 155 -25.69 15.07 8.09
N ILE A 156 -25.62 15.04 6.75
CA ILE A 156 -25.66 13.79 5.99
C ILE A 156 -24.38 12.97 6.22
N LEU A 157 -23.21 13.61 6.22
CA LEU A 157 -21.93 12.94 6.54
C LEU A 157 -21.90 12.42 7.98
N GLN A 158 -22.54 13.10 8.92
CA GLN A 158 -22.71 12.60 10.28
C GLN A 158 -23.57 11.32 10.31
N ALA A 159 -24.64 11.26 9.52
CA ALA A 159 -25.42 10.04 9.36
C ALA A 159 -24.61 8.90 8.70
N VAL A 160 -23.74 9.23 7.73
CA VAL A 160 -22.79 8.27 7.13
C VAL A 160 -21.85 7.74 8.20
N ARG A 161 -21.23 8.61 9.00
CA ARG A 161 -20.33 8.20 10.11
C ARG A 161 -21.06 7.25 11.07
N SER A 162 -22.25 7.61 11.53
CA SER A 162 -23.05 6.75 12.40
C SER A 162 -23.35 5.41 11.76
N THR A 163 -23.58 5.35 10.44
CA THR A 163 -23.80 4.09 9.69
C THR A 163 -22.51 3.26 9.58
N LEU A 164 -21.35 3.91 9.38
CA LEU A 164 -20.05 3.24 9.36
C LEU A 164 -19.70 2.62 10.72
N GLU A 165 -20.05 3.28 11.83
CA GLU A 165 -19.80 2.77 13.19
C GLU A 165 -20.41 1.37 13.43
N TRP A 166 -21.54 1.04 12.80
CA TRP A 166 -22.11 -0.32 12.85
C TRP A 166 -21.15 -1.40 12.36
N CYS A 167 -20.31 -1.06 11.40
CA CYS A 167 -19.39 -2.00 10.74
C CYS A 167 -18.19 -2.33 11.61
N ARG A 168 -17.87 -1.44 12.57
CA ARG A 168 -16.91 -1.71 13.63
C ARG A 168 -17.40 -2.82 14.56
N HIS A 169 -18.71 -2.87 14.84
CA HIS A 169 -19.31 -3.85 15.74
C HIS A 169 -19.63 -5.18 15.06
N ASN A 170 -19.87 -5.19 13.74
CA ASN A 170 -20.09 -6.41 12.98
C ASN A 170 -19.45 -6.34 11.58
N PRO A 171 -18.31 -7.03 11.36
CA PRO A 171 -17.58 -6.97 10.08
C PRO A 171 -18.36 -7.60 8.91
N ASN A 172 -19.33 -8.49 9.17
CA ASN A 172 -20.16 -9.07 8.12
C ASN A 172 -21.06 -8.02 7.45
N LEU A 173 -21.37 -6.94 8.16
CA LEU A 173 -22.11 -5.80 7.60
C LEU A 173 -21.33 -5.07 6.51
N TYR A 174 -20.00 -5.17 6.47
CA TYR A 174 -19.22 -4.50 5.44
C TYR A 174 -19.63 -4.93 4.03
N LYS A 175 -19.78 -6.25 3.82
CA LYS A 175 -20.19 -6.83 2.53
C LYS A 175 -21.70 -6.70 2.31
N GLN A 176 -22.51 -6.95 3.34
CA GLN A 176 -23.98 -6.93 3.24
C GLN A 176 -24.53 -5.52 2.98
N CYS A 177 -23.90 -4.49 3.56
CA CYS A 177 -24.35 -3.12 3.42
C CYS A 177 -23.81 -2.43 2.16
N GLY A 178 -22.77 -2.96 1.50
CA GLY A 178 -22.24 -2.35 0.28
C GLY A 178 -21.52 -1.01 0.51
N ILE A 179 -20.84 -0.85 1.65
CA ILE A 179 -20.19 0.40 2.09
C ILE A 179 -19.27 1.02 1.03
N GLY A 180 -18.58 0.18 0.25
CA GLY A 180 -17.77 0.68 -0.87
C GLY A 180 -18.59 1.50 -1.88
N THR A 181 -19.81 1.08 -2.17
CA THR A 181 -20.76 1.81 -3.03
C THR A 181 -21.22 3.10 -2.37
N LEU A 182 -21.48 3.11 -1.06
CA LEU A 182 -21.82 4.33 -0.31
C LEU A 182 -20.74 5.39 -0.45
N VAL A 183 -19.51 5.03 -0.09
CA VAL A 183 -18.37 5.96 -0.10
C VAL A 183 -18.09 6.46 -1.52
N ARG A 184 -18.09 5.57 -2.52
CA ARG A 184 -17.93 5.98 -3.93
C ARG A 184 -19.04 6.91 -4.41
N THR A 185 -20.28 6.68 -3.99
CA THR A 185 -21.41 7.56 -4.37
C THR A 185 -21.29 8.93 -3.72
N ILE A 186 -20.86 9.00 -2.46
CA ILE A 186 -20.58 10.28 -1.78
C ILE A 186 -19.48 11.03 -2.53
N ILE A 187 -18.37 10.36 -2.87
CA ILE A 187 -17.28 10.95 -3.66
C ILE A 187 -17.81 11.49 -5.00
N VAL A 188 -18.65 10.74 -5.71
CA VAL A 188 -19.24 11.21 -6.98
C VAL A 188 -20.18 12.41 -6.78
N SER A 189 -20.95 12.43 -5.69
CA SER A 189 -21.89 13.51 -5.39
C SER A 189 -21.21 14.86 -5.14
N THR A 190 -19.93 14.87 -4.73
CA THR A 190 -19.21 16.14 -4.51
C THR A 190 -19.00 16.93 -5.80
N LYS A 191 -19.19 16.32 -6.98
CA LYS A 191 -19.22 17.04 -8.26
C LYS A 191 -20.29 18.12 -8.35
N GLN A 192 -21.31 18.07 -7.49
CA GLN A 192 -22.37 19.08 -7.40
C GLN A 192 -21.97 20.29 -6.54
N LEU A 193 -20.84 20.25 -5.84
CA LEU A 193 -20.38 21.36 -5.02
C LEU A 193 -19.78 22.48 -5.87
N PRO A 194 -19.87 23.74 -5.40
CA PRO A 194 -19.57 24.92 -6.21
C PRO A 194 -18.08 25.14 -6.49
N ASP A 195 -17.19 24.70 -5.59
CA ASP A 195 -15.75 24.96 -5.69
C ASP A 195 -14.89 23.81 -5.13
N ASP A 196 -13.64 23.75 -5.58
CA ASP A 196 -12.66 22.71 -5.26
C ASP A 196 -12.29 22.64 -3.77
N ILE A 197 -12.30 23.77 -3.06
CA ILE A 197 -11.99 23.82 -1.62
C ILE A 197 -13.14 23.23 -0.82
N THR A 198 -14.38 23.55 -1.18
CA THR A 198 -15.59 22.99 -0.57
C THR A 198 -15.63 21.47 -0.78
N VAL A 199 -15.33 21.00 -2.00
CA VAL A 199 -15.17 19.56 -2.32
C VAL A 199 -14.11 18.92 -1.42
N ALA A 200 -12.91 19.47 -1.37
CA ALA A 200 -11.81 18.93 -0.58
C ALA A 200 -12.14 18.91 0.93
N THR A 201 -12.84 19.93 1.44
CA THR A 201 -13.26 20.02 2.85
C THR A 201 -14.22 18.90 3.21
N GLU A 202 -15.22 18.65 2.36
CA GLU A 202 -16.18 17.57 2.56
C GLU A 202 -15.52 16.18 2.50
N LEU A 203 -14.70 15.93 1.48
CA LEU A 203 -13.97 14.67 1.36
C LEU A 203 -13.01 14.47 2.53
N THR A 204 -12.45 15.56 3.08
CA THR A 204 -11.64 15.51 4.30
C THR A 204 -12.47 15.02 5.48
N ILE A 205 -13.71 15.48 5.67
CA ILE A 205 -14.61 14.97 6.73
C ILE A 205 -14.92 13.48 6.53
N LEU A 206 -15.13 13.05 5.29
CA LEU A 206 -15.36 11.64 4.94
C LEU A 206 -14.13 10.78 5.29
N ALA A 207 -12.92 11.21 4.91
CA ALA A 207 -11.68 10.51 5.22
C ALA A 207 -11.48 10.38 6.75
N HIS A 208 -11.77 11.43 7.51
CA HIS A 208 -11.75 11.37 8.98
C HIS A 208 -12.75 10.38 9.54
N SER A 209 -13.96 10.34 8.99
CA SER A 209 -14.99 9.39 9.43
C SER A 209 -14.55 7.94 9.19
N LEU A 210 -13.89 7.66 8.06
CA LEU A 210 -13.32 6.34 7.78
C LEU A 210 -12.17 6.00 8.74
N LEU A 211 -11.25 6.93 8.99
CA LEU A 211 -10.13 6.73 9.92
C LEU A 211 -10.61 6.51 11.36
N ASP A 212 -11.51 7.36 11.85
CA ASP A 212 -12.06 7.30 13.21
C ASP A 212 -12.75 5.95 13.47
N VAL A 213 -13.53 5.45 12.50
CA VAL A 213 -14.30 4.21 12.65
C VAL A 213 -13.41 2.98 12.60
N PHE A 214 -12.50 2.90 11.62
CA PHE A 214 -11.76 1.66 11.34
C PHE A 214 -10.37 1.59 11.99
N TYR A 215 -9.75 2.71 12.35
CA TYR A 215 -8.36 2.73 12.85
C TYR A 215 -8.20 3.26 14.28
N CYS A 216 -9.14 4.02 14.84
CA CYS A 216 -9.05 4.51 16.23
C CYS A 216 -9.47 3.48 17.30
N SER A 217 -9.75 2.22 16.94
CA SER A 217 -10.18 1.16 17.88
C SER A 217 -9.08 0.13 18.15
N LEU A 218 -9.02 -0.38 19.39
CA LEU A 218 -7.96 -1.24 19.97
C LEU A 218 -7.60 -2.54 19.21
N GLN A 219 -8.31 -2.89 18.15
CA GLN A 219 -7.95 -3.99 17.25
C GLN A 219 -8.06 -3.52 15.80
N PRO A 220 -6.93 -3.17 15.15
CA PRO A 220 -6.94 -2.88 13.72
C PRO A 220 -7.30 -4.17 12.98
N THR A 221 -8.56 -4.31 12.62
CA THR A 221 -8.99 -5.35 11.67
C THR A 221 -8.46 -4.91 10.31
N ALA A 222 -7.58 -5.71 9.73
CA ALA A 222 -7.03 -5.48 8.40
C ALA A 222 -8.13 -5.67 7.33
N VAL A 223 -9.02 -4.69 7.21
CA VAL A 223 -10.04 -4.67 6.17
C VAL A 223 -9.41 -3.99 4.95
N GLN A 224 -8.71 -4.77 4.13
CA GLN A 224 -8.15 -4.33 2.83
C GLN A 224 -9.10 -3.45 1.99
N PRO A 225 -10.44 -3.69 1.98
CA PRO A 225 -11.39 -2.80 1.31
C PRO A 225 -11.42 -1.34 1.79
N VAL A 226 -11.17 -1.06 3.07
CA VAL A 226 -11.21 0.31 3.63
C VAL A 226 -10.00 1.12 3.18
N GLU A 227 -8.83 0.49 3.06
CA GLU A 227 -7.63 1.15 2.55
C GLU A 227 -7.82 1.68 1.13
N VAL A 228 -8.50 0.91 0.27
CA VAL A 228 -8.82 1.32 -1.10
C VAL A 228 -9.74 2.55 -1.09
N LEU A 229 -10.75 2.57 -0.21
CA LEU A 229 -11.66 3.72 -0.08
C LEU A 229 -10.95 4.97 0.45
N LEU A 230 -10.06 4.80 1.43
CA LEU A 230 -9.23 5.89 1.95
C LEU A 230 -8.33 6.46 0.84
N ARG A 231 -7.62 5.60 0.11
CA ARG A 231 -6.77 6.01 -1.03
C ARG A 231 -7.58 6.80 -2.06
N LEU A 232 -8.72 6.27 -2.48
CA LEU A 232 -9.61 6.95 -3.43
C LEU A 232 -10.08 8.32 -2.91
N THR A 233 -10.43 8.41 -1.62
CA THR A 233 -10.86 9.68 -1.01
C THR A 233 -9.72 10.70 -1.00
N TYR A 234 -8.51 10.29 -0.61
CA TYR A 234 -7.33 11.16 -0.61
C TYR A 234 -6.87 11.55 -2.02
N GLU A 235 -6.96 10.64 -2.99
CA GLU A 235 -6.69 10.92 -4.40
C GLU A 235 -7.55 12.08 -4.90
N GLU A 236 -8.86 12.03 -4.66
CA GLU A 236 -9.80 13.09 -5.04
C GLU A 236 -9.55 14.40 -4.26
N ILE A 237 -9.21 14.33 -2.96
CA ILE A 237 -8.80 15.52 -2.19
C ILE A 237 -7.58 16.18 -2.85
N PHE A 238 -6.54 15.40 -3.14
CA PHE A 238 -5.30 15.96 -3.68
C PHE A 238 -5.47 16.46 -5.10
N ALA A 239 -6.28 15.79 -5.95
CA ALA A 239 -6.57 16.25 -7.29
C ALA A 239 -7.14 17.69 -7.30
N ARG A 240 -7.99 18.05 -6.34
CA ARG A 240 -8.58 19.39 -6.21
C ARG A 240 -7.65 20.39 -5.50
N LEU A 241 -6.92 19.97 -4.47
CA LEU A 241 -6.03 20.91 -3.76
C LEU A 241 -4.77 21.26 -4.55
N VAL A 242 -4.32 20.34 -5.41
CA VAL A 242 -3.16 20.56 -6.27
C VAL A 242 -3.46 21.51 -7.42
N THR A 243 -4.69 21.61 -7.93
CA THR A 243 -5.03 22.58 -8.99
C THR A 243 -5.01 24.02 -8.46
N GLU A 244 -5.47 24.24 -7.23
CA GLU A 244 -5.56 25.56 -6.60
C GLU A 244 -4.42 25.87 -5.61
N TRP A 245 -3.28 25.19 -5.73
CA TRP A 245 -2.18 25.23 -4.77
C TRP A 245 -1.61 26.62 -4.46
N THR A 246 -1.78 27.59 -5.36
CA THR A 246 -1.36 28.99 -5.18
C THR A 246 -2.28 29.79 -4.25
N ALA A 247 -3.49 29.29 -3.97
CA ALA A 247 -4.44 29.92 -3.06
C ALA A 247 -4.09 29.59 -1.60
N PRO A 248 -3.98 30.58 -0.70
CA PRO A 248 -3.61 30.34 0.70
C PRO A 248 -4.51 29.31 1.40
N ARG A 249 -5.82 29.38 1.19
CA ARG A 249 -6.80 28.48 1.80
C ARG A 249 -6.62 27.02 1.33
N SER A 250 -6.40 26.81 0.04
CA SER A 250 -6.16 25.47 -0.53
C SER A 250 -4.85 24.89 0.02
N PHE A 251 -3.78 25.69 0.08
CA PHE A 251 -2.51 25.27 0.66
C PHE A 251 -2.60 24.94 2.15
N GLU A 252 -3.30 25.76 2.94
CA GLU A 252 -3.53 25.49 4.36
C GLU A 252 -4.33 24.21 4.59
N LEU A 253 -5.36 23.96 3.77
CA LEU A 253 -6.15 22.73 3.83
C LEU A 253 -5.29 21.51 3.44
N LEU A 254 -4.45 21.62 2.40
CA LEU A 254 -3.52 20.56 2.00
C LEU A 254 -2.59 20.17 3.17
N LEU A 255 -1.98 21.18 3.82
CA LEU A 255 -1.10 20.94 4.96
C LEU A 255 -1.87 20.33 6.14
N TYR A 256 -3.09 20.79 6.40
CA TYR A 256 -3.95 20.24 7.45
C TYR A 256 -4.26 18.76 7.21
N VAL A 257 -4.69 18.42 5.99
CA VAL A 257 -5.04 17.06 5.56
C VAL A 257 -3.84 16.13 5.71
N LEU A 258 -2.68 16.52 5.17
CA LEU A 258 -1.45 15.74 5.26
C LEU A 258 -0.96 15.57 6.70
N TYR A 259 -0.89 16.66 7.46
CA TYR A 259 -0.42 16.64 8.84
C TYR A 259 -1.27 15.74 9.71
N ARG A 260 -2.61 15.83 9.57
CA ARG A 260 -3.54 15.01 10.34
C ARG A 260 -3.42 13.53 9.95
N MET A 261 -3.42 13.22 8.65
CA MET A 261 -3.25 11.85 8.14
C MET A 261 -1.93 11.21 8.62
N LEU A 262 -0.82 11.94 8.53
CA LEU A 262 0.50 11.43 8.93
C LEU A 262 0.61 11.17 10.44
N LYS A 263 -0.15 11.90 11.25
CA LYS A 263 -0.21 11.71 12.71
C LYS A 263 -1.14 10.57 13.15
N CYS A 264 -2.07 10.13 12.31
CA CYS A 264 -2.95 9.00 12.63
C CYS A 264 -2.12 7.72 12.83
N ASP A 265 -2.56 6.86 13.74
CA ASP A 265 -1.93 5.56 14.01
C ASP A 265 -2.40 4.50 12.99
N ILE A 266 -2.01 4.71 11.74
CA ILE A 266 -2.30 3.82 10.61
C ILE A 266 -1.01 3.15 10.12
N PHE A 267 -1.16 2.05 9.37
CA PHE A 267 -0.03 1.34 8.76
C PHE A 267 0.89 2.29 7.98
N THR A 268 2.20 2.20 8.22
CA THR A 268 3.20 3.06 7.55
C THR A 268 3.12 2.96 6.03
N GLN A 269 2.84 1.77 5.49
CA GLN A 269 2.68 1.59 4.04
C GLN A 269 1.51 2.42 3.50
N LEU A 270 0.38 2.45 4.19
CA LEU A 270 -0.78 3.26 3.80
C LEU A 270 -0.46 4.76 3.83
N LYS A 271 0.29 5.24 4.85
CA LYS A 271 0.76 6.64 4.90
C LYS A 271 1.58 7.00 3.67
N LEU A 272 2.56 6.16 3.33
CA LEU A 272 3.43 6.38 2.19
C LEU A 272 2.68 6.28 0.87
N ASP A 273 1.74 5.33 0.73
CA ASP A 273 0.91 5.21 -0.45
C ASP A 273 0.03 6.45 -0.65
N ILE A 274 -0.55 7.01 0.41
CA ILE A 274 -1.32 8.27 0.35
C ILE A 274 -0.43 9.46 -0.03
N VAL A 275 0.77 9.57 0.57
CA VAL A 275 1.74 10.62 0.19
C VAL A 275 2.16 10.49 -1.27
N ARG A 276 2.27 9.25 -1.77
CA ARG A 276 2.57 8.97 -3.17
C ARG A 276 1.47 9.45 -4.10
N LEU A 277 0.18 9.30 -3.74
CA LEU A 277 -0.93 9.85 -4.53
C LEU A 277 -0.79 11.37 -4.73
N LEU A 278 -0.44 12.11 -3.67
CA LEU A 278 -0.17 13.55 -3.79
C LEU A 278 1.03 13.83 -4.69
N SER A 279 2.10 13.04 -4.53
CA SER A 279 3.30 13.16 -5.37
C SER A 279 2.99 12.91 -6.84
N ASP A 280 2.18 11.89 -7.14
CA ASP A 280 1.78 11.52 -8.50
C ASP A 280 0.86 12.58 -9.14
N ALA A 281 -0.01 13.22 -8.35
CA ALA A 281 -0.87 14.32 -8.81
C ALA A 281 -0.08 15.55 -9.32
N ILE A 282 1.16 15.74 -8.86
CA ILE A 282 2.10 16.78 -9.35
C ILE A 282 3.18 16.22 -10.30
N GLY A 283 2.95 15.02 -10.83
CA GLY A 283 3.80 14.34 -11.81
C GLY A 283 5.00 13.57 -11.23
N GLY A 284 4.90 13.15 -9.97
CA GLY A 284 5.77 12.16 -9.33
C GLY A 284 7.04 12.72 -8.67
N GLY A 285 7.44 12.06 -7.59
CA GLY A 285 8.72 12.26 -6.90
C GLY A 285 8.66 13.12 -5.64
N THR A 286 9.51 12.75 -4.69
CA THR A 286 9.76 13.46 -3.43
C THR A 286 10.23 14.89 -3.69
N ARG A 287 11.03 15.12 -4.75
CA ARG A 287 11.46 16.47 -5.12
C ARG A 287 10.28 17.39 -5.47
N ARG A 288 9.35 16.90 -6.29
CA ARG A 288 8.18 17.70 -6.70
C ARG A 288 7.26 17.94 -5.51
N LEU A 289 7.06 16.92 -4.67
CA LEU A 289 6.32 17.02 -3.42
C LEU A 289 6.89 18.14 -2.54
N LEU A 290 8.21 18.20 -2.38
CA LEU A 290 8.83 19.27 -1.61
C LEU A 290 8.65 20.65 -2.22
N ARG A 291 8.69 20.79 -3.54
CA ARG A 291 8.43 22.07 -4.20
C ARG A 291 7.00 22.54 -3.98
N LEU A 292 6.04 21.63 -4.02
CA LEU A 292 4.65 21.93 -3.68
C LEU A 292 4.53 22.37 -2.22
N LEU A 293 5.18 21.68 -1.28
CA LEU A 293 5.09 22.00 0.15
C LEU A 293 5.90 23.24 0.56
N CYS A 294 6.89 23.64 -0.24
CA CYS A 294 7.84 24.71 0.08
C CYS A 294 7.67 25.98 -0.77
N ILE A 295 6.43 26.42 -0.99
CA ILE A 295 6.14 27.64 -1.72
C ILE A 295 6.39 28.86 -0.84
N GLY A 296 7.41 29.65 -1.21
CA GLY A 296 7.88 30.78 -0.39
C GLY A 296 6.79 31.76 0.05
N LYS A 297 5.79 32.04 -0.81
CA LYS A 297 4.66 32.93 -0.49
C LYS A 297 3.85 32.47 0.72
N HIS A 298 3.66 31.16 0.88
CA HIS A 298 2.84 30.60 1.98
C HIS A 298 3.66 30.32 3.25
N LEU A 299 4.98 30.23 3.13
CA LEU A 299 5.88 29.90 4.25
C LEU A 299 6.38 31.11 5.04
N GLN A 300 5.91 32.32 4.73
CA GLN A 300 6.17 33.51 5.56
C GLN A 300 5.56 33.39 6.96
N ASN A 301 4.54 32.53 7.13
CA ASN A 301 3.95 32.20 8.42
C ASN A 301 4.77 31.10 9.12
N GLY A 302 5.41 31.44 10.25
CA GLY A 302 6.22 30.52 11.04
C GLY A 302 5.50 29.24 11.48
N VAL A 303 4.18 29.29 11.71
CA VAL A 303 3.36 28.12 12.06
C VAL A 303 3.24 27.16 10.88
N LEU A 304 3.00 27.67 9.67
CA LEU A 304 2.90 26.85 8.47
C LEU A 304 4.27 26.24 8.11
N LEU A 305 5.35 27.02 8.24
CA LEU A 305 6.70 26.52 8.06
C LEU A 305 7.03 25.38 9.05
N HIS A 306 6.64 25.52 10.31
CA HIS A 306 6.81 24.45 11.30
C HIS A 306 6.02 23.19 10.92
N LYS A 307 4.76 23.32 10.51
CA LYS A 307 3.95 22.19 10.03
C LYS A 307 4.59 21.48 8.83
N VAL A 308 5.10 22.24 7.87
CA VAL A 308 5.79 21.72 6.68
C VAL A 308 7.05 20.96 7.08
N ARG A 309 7.86 21.52 7.99
CA ARG A 309 9.03 20.82 8.56
C ARG A 309 8.61 19.49 9.19
N THR A 310 7.56 19.46 10.00
CA THR A 310 7.07 18.21 10.60
C THR A 310 6.60 17.19 9.56
N ILE A 311 5.83 17.62 8.55
CA ILE A 311 5.36 16.74 7.46
C ILE A 311 6.56 16.12 6.75
N ILE A 312 7.53 16.95 6.34
CA ILE A 312 8.73 16.50 5.64
C ILE A 312 9.53 15.51 6.49
N THR A 313 9.73 15.82 7.77
CA THR A 313 10.42 14.94 8.71
C THR A 313 9.73 13.57 8.78
N ILE A 314 8.39 13.53 8.93
CA ILE A 314 7.65 12.28 9.02
C ILE A 314 7.74 11.49 7.69
N VAL A 315 7.53 12.16 6.55
CA VAL A 315 7.58 11.53 5.23
C VAL A 315 8.95 10.95 4.95
N LEU A 316 10.02 11.72 5.13
CA LEU A 316 11.40 11.25 4.92
C LEU A 316 11.73 10.11 5.89
N SER A 317 11.32 10.23 7.17
CA SER A 317 11.57 9.19 8.16
C SER A 317 10.93 7.87 7.78
N HIS A 318 9.65 7.86 7.42
CA HIS A 318 8.99 6.62 6.98
C HIS A 318 9.57 6.10 5.66
N SER A 319 9.88 6.98 4.71
CA SER A 319 10.39 6.61 3.39
C SER A 319 11.79 6.00 3.42
N PHE A 320 12.63 6.41 4.36
CA PHE A 320 13.96 5.82 4.55
C PHE A 320 13.94 4.63 5.50
N PHE A 321 13.12 4.67 6.56
CA PHE A 321 13.09 3.60 7.56
C PHE A 321 12.64 2.25 6.97
N ARG A 322 11.86 2.25 5.88
CA ARG A 322 11.54 1.01 5.14
C ARG A 322 12.78 0.25 4.64
N PHE A 323 13.90 0.96 4.43
CA PHE A 323 15.18 0.40 3.99
C PHE A 323 16.14 0.07 5.14
N GLU A 324 15.77 0.36 6.39
CA GLU A 324 16.55 -0.06 7.57
C GLU A 324 16.35 -1.56 7.84
N PRO A 325 17.36 -2.25 8.41
CA PRO A 325 17.19 -3.62 8.87
C PRO A 325 16.08 -3.66 9.94
N LEU A 326 15.38 -4.80 10.03
CA LEU A 326 14.31 -5.03 11.01
C LEU A 326 14.78 -4.68 12.43
N GLN A 327 14.40 -3.51 12.94
CA GLN A 327 14.77 -3.06 14.27
C GLN A 327 13.58 -2.43 15.00
N ARG A 328 13.62 -2.55 16.34
CA ARG A 328 12.58 -2.18 17.31
C ARG A 328 12.12 -0.72 17.17
N THR A 329 10.91 -0.41 17.64
CA THR A 329 10.29 0.92 17.64
C THR A 329 11.17 2.04 18.23
N ALA A 330 12.02 1.75 19.22
CA ALA A 330 12.97 2.71 19.80
C ALA A 330 13.96 3.28 18.76
N HIS A 331 14.36 2.48 17.77
CA HIS A 331 15.27 2.93 16.70
C HIS A 331 14.59 3.89 15.74
N PHE A 332 13.27 3.76 15.53
CA PHE A 332 12.52 4.70 14.69
C PHE A 332 12.45 6.10 15.33
N ARG A 333 12.28 6.21 16.66
CA ARG A 333 12.26 7.52 17.32
C ARG A 333 13.60 8.25 17.20
N ALA A 334 14.71 7.55 17.41
CA ALA A 334 16.04 8.11 17.20
C ALA A 334 16.28 8.50 15.73
N PHE A 335 15.77 7.69 14.79
CA PHE A 335 15.84 7.96 13.36
C PHE A 335 15.09 9.24 12.97
N VAL A 336 13.87 9.43 13.50
CA VAL A 336 13.07 10.64 13.29
C VAL A 336 13.81 11.87 13.81
N GLN A 337 14.42 11.81 15.00
CA GLN A 337 15.19 12.94 15.57
C GLN A 337 16.39 13.33 14.68
N LEU A 338 17.06 12.36 14.06
CA LEU A 338 18.17 12.64 13.14
C LEU A 338 17.70 13.39 11.89
N ILE A 339 16.60 12.94 11.28
CA ILE A 339 16.04 13.61 10.10
C ILE A 339 15.47 14.98 10.48
N GLU A 340 14.80 15.08 11.62
CA GLU A 340 14.28 16.34 12.14
C GLU A 340 15.37 17.38 12.28
N LYS A 341 16.52 17.01 12.86
CA LYS A 341 17.69 17.90 12.97
C LYS A 341 18.12 18.44 11.61
N VAL A 342 18.22 17.57 10.60
CA VAL A 342 18.60 17.96 9.23
C VAL A 342 17.58 18.93 8.62
N VAL A 343 16.27 18.69 8.81
CA VAL A 343 15.20 19.52 8.27
C VAL A 343 15.09 20.88 8.97
N GLN A 344 15.38 20.93 10.26
CA GLN A 344 15.32 22.18 11.05
C GLN A 344 16.51 23.11 10.78
N SER A 345 17.69 22.57 10.47
CA SER A 345 18.93 23.34 10.29
C SER A 345 19.13 23.93 8.89
N ILE A 346 18.14 23.84 8.02
CA ILE A 346 18.24 24.24 6.62
C ILE A 346 17.18 25.27 6.22
N ASP A 347 17.50 26.07 5.20
CA ASP A 347 16.50 26.86 4.47
C ASP A 347 15.78 25.94 3.47
N LEU A 348 14.59 25.49 3.87
CA LEU A 348 13.74 24.64 3.06
C LEU A 348 13.30 25.30 1.75
N THR A 349 13.06 26.61 1.75
CA THR A 349 12.56 27.31 0.56
C THR A 349 13.64 27.41 -0.51
N GLN A 350 14.87 27.70 -0.10
CA GLN A 350 16.03 27.72 -1.00
C GLN A 350 16.33 26.32 -1.54
N LEU A 351 16.36 25.30 -0.66
CA LEU A 351 16.75 23.94 -1.03
C LEU A 351 15.71 23.18 -1.85
N ALA A 352 14.41 23.37 -1.60
CA ALA A 352 13.36 22.74 -2.41
C ALA A 352 13.42 23.21 -3.87
N ASN A 353 13.80 24.47 -4.08
CA ASN A 353 13.94 25.05 -5.41
C ASN A 353 15.29 24.73 -6.06
N ALA A 354 16.33 24.46 -5.26
CA ALA A 354 17.65 24.14 -5.74
C ALA A 354 17.68 22.94 -6.70
N LYS A 355 18.06 23.20 -7.96
CA LYS A 355 18.30 22.13 -8.94
C LYS A 355 19.64 21.45 -8.67
N PHE A 356 20.68 22.25 -8.42
CA PHE A 356 22.04 21.80 -8.12
C PHE A 356 22.59 22.52 -6.88
N LEU A 357 23.14 21.76 -5.94
CA LEU A 357 23.72 22.29 -4.69
C LEU A 357 24.75 23.40 -4.95
N CYS A 358 25.66 23.21 -5.91
CA CYS A 358 26.78 24.11 -6.17
C CYS A 358 26.44 25.36 -6.99
N LEU A 359 25.23 25.45 -7.57
CA LEU A 359 24.83 26.61 -8.39
C LEU A 359 23.90 27.54 -7.63
N ASN A 360 23.10 27.00 -6.70
CA ASN A 360 22.03 27.74 -6.06
C ASN A 360 22.39 28.20 -4.64
N ILE A 361 23.44 27.65 -4.03
CA ILE A 361 23.86 27.98 -2.66
C ILE A 361 25.36 28.33 -2.65
N PRO A 362 25.75 29.50 -2.12
CA PRO A 362 27.14 29.84 -1.91
C PRO A 362 27.90 28.78 -1.10
N ARG A 363 29.15 28.49 -1.47
CA ARG A 363 30.00 27.49 -0.78
C ARG A 363 30.24 27.78 0.70
N ALA A 364 30.10 29.05 1.11
CA ALA A 364 30.24 29.47 2.51
C ALA A 364 29.01 29.10 3.35
N GLU A 365 27.83 29.09 2.74
CA GLU A 365 26.53 28.86 3.41
C GLU A 365 26.10 27.38 3.36
N LEU A 366 26.75 26.58 2.51
CA LEU A 366 26.53 25.13 2.47
C LEU A 366 26.89 24.49 3.81
N THR A 367 25.94 23.75 4.38
CA THR A 367 26.09 22.90 5.56
C THR A 367 26.03 21.42 5.18
N ILE A 368 26.47 20.54 6.09
CA ILE A 368 26.33 19.09 5.88
C ILE A 368 24.86 18.68 5.79
N GLU A 369 23.99 19.33 6.54
CA GLU A 369 22.55 19.09 6.52
C GLU A 369 21.93 19.47 5.18
N SER A 370 22.35 20.57 4.55
CA SER A 370 21.91 20.95 3.19
C SER A 370 22.29 19.88 2.15
N VAL A 371 23.51 19.36 2.21
CA VAL A 371 23.98 18.28 1.32
C VAL A 371 23.20 16.99 1.57
N CYS A 372 23.03 16.61 2.84
CA CYS A 372 22.28 15.41 3.23
C CYS A 372 20.82 15.50 2.80
N PHE A 373 20.17 16.65 2.97
CA PHE A 373 18.78 16.86 2.59
C PHE A 373 18.58 16.70 1.08
N VAL A 374 19.36 17.38 0.25
CA VAL A 374 19.24 17.25 -1.21
C VAL A 374 19.53 15.81 -1.64
N PHE A 375 20.59 15.20 -1.11
CA PHE A 375 20.90 13.80 -1.40
C PHE A 375 19.73 12.87 -1.05
N MET A 376 19.16 13.00 0.16
CA MET A 376 18.03 12.21 0.62
C MET A 376 16.85 12.28 -0.36
N VAL A 377 16.43 13.49 -0.69
CA VAL A 377 15.29 13.74 -1.57
C VAL A 377 15.50 13.12 -2.94
N ARG A 378 16.68 13.33 -3.55
CA ARG A 378 16.92 12.82 -4.90
C ARG A 378 17.17 11.32 -4.91
N HIS A 379 17.73 10.77 -3.84
CA HIS A 379 17.95 9.33 -3.74
C HIS A 379 16.63 8.57 -3.55
N LEU A 380 15.65 9.13 -2.82
CA LEU A 380 14.31 8.55 -2.74
C LEU A 380 13.64 8.47 -4.12
N ASP A 381 13.75 9.51 -4.95
CA ASP A 381 13.21 9.48 -6.33
C ASP A 381 13.79 8.31 -7.14
N ILE A 382 15.11 8.05 -7.02
CA ILE A 382 15.79 6.91 -7.65
C ILE A 382 15.31 5.58 -7.07
N LEU A 383 15.10 5.49 -5.76
CA LEU A 383 14.63 4.27 -5.09
C LEU A 383 13.17 3.94 -5.39
N ASP A 384 12.32 4.94 -5.63
CA ASP A 384 10.92 4.78 -6.03
C ASP A 384 10.74 4.44 -7.52
N GLY A 385 11.84 4.32 -8.27
CA GLY A 385 11.82 3.97 -9.69
C GLY A 385 11.45 5.13 -10.62
N ILE A 386 11.51 6.37 -10.13
CA ILE A 386 11.22 7.57 -10.90
C ILE A 386 12.49 7.94 -11.67
N SER A 387 12.65 7.36 -12.86
CA SER A 387 13.81 7.60 -13.71
C SER A 387 13.40 8.24 -15.04
N SER A 388 13.92 9.43 -15.30
CA SER A 388 14.06 9.99 -16.64
C SER A 388 15.51 10.42 -16.81
N ALA A 389 16.02 10.43 -18.05
CA ALA A 389 17.42 10.78 -18.32
C ALA A 389 17.80 12.15 -17.70
N SER A 390 16.88 13.10 -17.66
CA SER A 390 17.10 14.42 -17.06
C SER A 390 17.18 14.38 -15.52
N LEU A 391 16.30 13.60 -14.85
CA LEU A 391 16.34 13.42 -13.39
C LEU A 391 17.58 12.65 -12.95
N GLU A 392 17.99 11.65 -13.73
CA GLU A 392 19.18 10.85 -13.48
C GLU A 392 20.46 11.70 -13.63
N LEU A 393 20.53 12.55 -14.65
CA LEU A 393 21.60 13.55 -14.78
C LEU A 393 21.62 14.51 -13.58
N ASP A 394 20.46 15.07 -13.20
CA ASP A 394 20.34 15.93 -12.01
C ASP A 394 20.86 15.22 -10.76
N TYR A 395 20.55 13.93 -10.60
CA TYR A 395 21.03 13.10 -9.50
C TYR A 395 22.54 12.93 -9.53
N ILE A 396 23.11 12.55 -10.68
CA ILE A 396 24.55 12.33 -10.87
C ILE A 396 25.34 13.61 -10.55
N TYR A 397 24.91 14.77 -11.03
CA TYR A 397 25.59 16.04 -10.74
C TYR A 397 25.54 16.41 -9.25
N ASN A 398 24.40 16.18 -8.58
CA ASN A 398 24.31 16.41 -7.14
C ASN A 398 25.12 15.38 -6.34
N LEU A 399 25.25 14.13 -6.81
CA LEU A 399 26.13 13.13 -6.21
C LEU A 399 27.61 13.55 -6.34
N ILE A 400 28.04 13.97 -7.53
CA ILE A 400 29.40 14.49 -7.78
C ILE A 400 29.70 15.68 -6.86
N ALA A 401 28.76 16.64 -6.79
CA ALA A 401 28.87 17.80 -5.90
C ALA A 401 29.01 17.37 -4.44
N SER A 402 28.14 16.48 -3.96
CA SER A 402 28.13 15.98 -2.59
C SER A 402 29.46 15.31 -2.24
N VAL A 403 29.96 14.42 -3.10
CA VAL A 403 31.23 13.71 -2.89
C VAL A 403 32.41 14.67 -2.78
N ASN A 404 32.48 15.65 -3.69
CA ASN A 404 33.53 16.65 -3.66
C ASN A 404 33.44 17.53 -2.40
N ILE A 405 32.25 18.07 -2.09
CA ILE A 405 32.05 18.96 -0.93
C ILE A 405 32.40 18.24 0.38
N ILE A 406 31.85 17.04 0.59
CA ILE A 406 32.06 16.25 1.82
C ILE A 406 33.55 15.97 2.01
N TYR A 407 34.25 15.57 0.95
CA TYR A 407 35.69 15.32 1.00
C TYR A 407 36.50 16.57 1.37
N TYR A 408 36.29 17.68 0.66
CA TYR A 408 37.08 18.90 0.88
C TYR A 408 36.79 19.57 2.22
N LYS A 409 35.52 19.55 2.67
CA LYS A 409 35.12 20.11 3.96
C LYS A 409 35.37 19.17 5.14
N ARG A 410 35.76 17.92 4.87
CA ARG A 410 36.00 16.85 5.87
C ARG A 410 34.79 16.62 6.80
N TRP A 411 33.59 16.73 6.25
CA TRP A 411 32.37 16.54 7.03
C TRP A 411 32.08 15.06 7.26
N LYS A 412 31.56 14.75 8.46
CA LYS A 412 31.10 13.40 8.80
C LYS A 412 29.66 13.21 8.33
N VAL A 413 29.43 12.21 7.49
CA VAL A 413 28.09 11.85 7.00
C VAL A 413 27.31 11.14 8.11
N PRO A 414 26.01 11.44 8.32
CA PRO A 414 25.16 10.68 9.24
C PRO A 414 25.19 9.19 8.92
N GLY A 415 25.38 8.35 9.94
CA GLY A 415 25.63 6.91 9.75
C GLY A 415 24.57 6.19 8.91
N PHE A 416 23.29 6.55 9.08
CA PHE A 416 22.19 5.94 8.30
C PHE A 416 22.24 6.29 6.80
N LEU A 417 22.82 7.44 6.43
CA LEU A 417 22.96 7.86 5.03
C LEU A 417 24.16 7.23 4.33
N VAL A 418 25.15 6.73 5.08
CA VAL A 418 26.35 6.14 4.50
C VAL A 418 25.99 5.00 3.54
N LYS A 419 25.07 4.11 3.90
CA LYS A 419 24.62 3.02 3.02
C LYS A 419 23.94 3.52 1.74
N HIS A 420 23.20 4.63 1.82
CA HIS A 420 22.54 5.24 0.68
C HIS A 420 23.55 5.88 -0.27
N PHE A 421 24.59 6.53 0.28
CA PHE A 421 25.73 7.01 -0.51
C PHE A 421 26.48 5.85 -1.17
N ILE A 422 26.69 4.72 -0.47
CA ILE A 422 27.29 3.52 -1.06
C ILE A 422 26.42 3.02 -2.22
N ASP A 423 25.11 2.91 -2.04
CA ASP A 423 24.21 2.49 -3.12
C ASP A 423 24.30 3.43 -4.33
N ALA A 424 24.26 4.75 -4.10
CA ALA A 424 24.40 5.76 -5.14
C ALA A 424 25.72 5.64 -5.92
N LEU A 425 26.84 5.56 -5.20
CA LEU A 425 28.17 5.41 -5.79
C LEU A 425 28.29 4.10 -6.57
N SER A 426 27.69 3.02 -6.06
CA SER A 426 27.71 1.72 -6.72
C SER A 426 26.97 1.72 -8.07
N ARG A 427 25.98 2.59 -8.24
CA ARG A 427 25.24 2.76 -9.49
C ARG A 427 25.95 3.66 -10.49
N TYR A 428 26.56 4.75 -10.01
CA TYR A 428 26.94 5.88 -10.89
C TYR A 428 28.44 6.22 -10.90
N SER A 429 29.27 5.63 -10.05
CA SER A 429 30.70 5.99 -10.00
C SER A 429 31.48 5.66 -11.28
N ASN A 430 31.00 4.71 -12.07
CA ASN A 430 31.61 4.32 -13.35
C ASN A 430 31.05 5.13 -14.54
N CYS A 431 30.06 6.00 -14.34
CA CYS A 431 29.52 6.78 -15.45
C CYS A 431 30.52 7.83 -15.93
N THR A 432 30.51 8.14 -17.22
CA THR A 432 31.44 9.07 -17.86
C THR A 432 31.44 10.45 -17.19
N ALA A 433 30.25 10.93 -16.80
CA ALA A 433 30.09 12.19 -16.08
C ALA A 433 30.78 12.17 -14.71
N PHE A 434 30.65 11.07 -13.94
CA PHE A 434 31.29 10.97 -12.63
C PHE A 434 32.81 10.91 -12.75
N VAL A 435 33.32 10.01 -13.61
CA VAL A 435 34.76 9.82 -13.84
C VAL A 435 35.43 11.12 -14.29
N ARG A 436 34.77 11.89 -15.16
CA ARG A 436 35.31 13.16 -15.66
C ARG A 436 35.36 14.26 -14.60
N ASN A 437 34.43 14.27 -13.63
CA ASN A 437 34.23 15.39 -12.70
C ASN A 437 34.68 15.11 -11.26
N VAL A 438 35.08 13.87 -10.93
CA VAL A 438 35.58 13.50 -9.61
C VAL A 438 37.06 13.13 -9.69
N SER A 439 37.93 14.10 -9.41
CA SER A 439 39.37 13.86 -9.29
C SER A 439 39.69 12.97 -8.10
N ARG A 440 40.60 11.99 -8.27
CA ARG A 440 41.01 11.02 -7.23
C ARG A 440 39.82 10.29 -6.57
N PRO A 441 38.96 9.60 -7.36
CA PRO A 441 37.70 9.06 -6.87
C PRO A 441 37.87 8.07 -5.71
N LYS A 442 38.91 7.23 -5.73
CA LYS A 442 39.21 6.27 -4.65
C LYS A 442 39.37 6.96 -3.30
N GLN A 443 40.14 8.06 -3.22
CA GLN A 443 40.38 8.81 -1.97
C GLN A 443 39.11 9.50 -1.48
N LYS A 444 38.33 10.09 -2.40
CA LYS A 444 37.10 10.80 -2.06
C LYS A 444 36.01 9.86 -1.56
N ILE A 445 35.85 8.72 -2.23
CA ILE A 445 34.95 7.65 -1.80
C ILE A 445 35.40 7.12 -0.44
N GLN A 446 36.68 6.80 -0.25
CA GLN A 446 37.19 6.28 1.02
C GLN A 446 36.94 7.24 2.19
N ALA A 447 37.04 8.56 2.00
CA ALA A 447 36.73 9.53 3.05
C ALA A 447 35.25 9.52 3.48
N ILE A 448 34.33 9.22 2.56
CA ILE A 448 32.91 9.07 2.84
C ILE A 448 32.65 7.75 3.56
N LEU A 449 33.35 6.69 3.16
CA LEU A 449 33.23 5.35 3.77
C LEU A 449 33.86 5.29 5.17
N SER A 450 35.01 5.95 5.39
CA SER A 450 35.72 5.99 6.66
C SER A 450 35.06 6.90 7.71
N ALA A 451 34.06 7.69 7.32
CA ALA A 451 33.18 8.40 8.24
C ALA A 451 32.22 7.46 8.98
N GLY A 452 32.02 6.23 8.48
CA GLY A 452 31.40 5.11 9.21
C GLY A 452 32.37 4.51 10.22
N THR A 453 31.86 3.77 11.22
CA THR A 453 32.68 3.12 12.25
C THR A 453 33.90 2.42 11.63
N PRO A 454 35.12 2.67 12.16
CA PRO A 454 36.34 2.11 11.62
C PRO A 454 36.26 0.59 11.79
N THR A 455 36.65 -0.13 10.76
CA THR A 455 36.62 -1.61 10.68
C THR A 455 35.21 -2.20 10.52
N VAL A 456 34.88 -2.62 9.29
CA VAL A 456 33.90 -3.69 9.05
C VAL A 456 34.55 -5.00 9.51
N GLN A 457 34.80 -5.14 10.82
CA GLN A 457 35.25 -6.41 11.39
C GLN A 457 34.09 -7.40 11.37
N THR A 458 34.26 -8.36 10.45
CA THR A 458 33.85 -9.78 10.53
C THR A 458 32.43 -10.12 11.03
N ASN A 459 31.62 -10.49 10.04
CA ASN A 459 30.61 -11.56 10.03
C ASN A 459 29.15 -11.30 10.42
N LYS A 460 28.77 -10.34 11.25
CA LYS A 460 27.34 -10.04 11.54
C LYS A 460 26.85 -8.66 11.08
N THR A 461 27.72 -7.66 11.05
CA THR A 461 27.39 -6.29 10.63
C THR A 461 27.46 -6.08 9.12
N ALA A 462 28.35 -6.80 8.43
CA ALA A 462 28.48 -6.74 6.96
C ALA A 462 27.17 -7.13 6.24
N GLU A 463 26.46 -8.15 6.73
CA GLU A 463 25.16 -8.58 6.18
C GLU A 463 24.06 -7.49 6.31
N ASN A 464 24.26 -6.49 7.19
CA ASN A 464 23.33 -5.38 7.41
C ASN A 464 23.73 -4.06 6.73
N VAL A 465 24.88 -3.98 6.04
CA VAL A 465 25.41 -2.72 5.47
C VAL A 465 24.39 -2.06 4.53
N PHE A 466 23.73 -2.84 3.70
CA PHE A 466 22.73 -2.34 2.75
C PHE A 466 21.29 -2.40 3.29
N GLY A 467 21.07 -2.92 4.50
CA GLY A 467 19.74 -3.11 5.07
C GLY A 467 18.79 -3.83 4.10
N ARG A 468 17.67 -3.17 3.76
CA ARG A 468 16.67 -3.65 2.79
C ARG A 468 16.73 -2.93 1.44
N LEU A 469 17.86 -2.28 1.11
CA LEU A 469 18.01 -1.61 -0.19
C LEU A 469 18.00 -2.64 -1.34
N PRO A 470 17.25 -2.37 -2.43
CA PRO A 470 17.14 -3.29 -3.57
C PRO A 470 18.52 -3.52 -4.18
N VAL A 471 18.85 -4.75 -4.53
CA VAL A 471 20.18 -5.11 -5.04
C VAL A 471 20.23 -4.89 -6.53
N THR A 472 21.19 -4.07 -6.98
CA THR A 472 21.39 -3.82 -8.41
C THR A 472 22.57 -4.60 -8.95
N VAL A 473 22.51 -4.90 -10.23
CA VAL A 473 23.64 -5.40 -11.02
C VAL A 473 24.89 -4.54 -10.81
N HIS A 474 24.75 -3.21 -10.96
CA HIS A 474 25.87 -2.28 -10.88
C HIS A 474 26.51 -2.30 -9.50
N ARG A 475 25.70 -2.53 -8.45
CA ARG A 475 26.23 -2.71 -7.10
C ARG A 475 27.17 -3.91 -7.00
N ILE A 476 26.80 -5.05 -7.55
CA ILE A 476 27.62 -6.27 -7.49
C ILE A 476 28.92 -6.06 -8.29
N GLU A 477 28.83 -5.53 -9.51
CA GLU A 477 30.01 -5.19 -10.33
C GLU A 477 30.94 -4.23 -9.59
N TRP A 478 30.37 -3.17 -8.99
CA TRP A 478 31.12 -2.19 -8.23
C TRP A 478 31.83 -2.81 -7.01
N LEU A 479 31.14 -3.66 -6.26
CA LEU A 479 31.74 -4.37 -5.12
C LEU A 479 32.88 -5.30 -5.54
N LEU A 480 32.77 -5.95 -6.71
CA LEU A 480 33.82 -6.83 -7.26
C LEU A 480 35.07 -6.05 -7.70
N HIS A 481 34.93 -4.77 -8.08
CA HIS A 481 36.04 -3.93 -8.53
C HIS A 481 36.77 -3.18 -7.41
N LEU A 482 36.25 -3.19 -6.18
CA LEU A 482 36.90 -2.56 -5.04
C LEU A 482 38.03 -3.44 -4.47
N PRO A 483 39.07 -2.84 -3.86
CA PRO A 483 40.09 -3.61 -3.13
C PRO A 483 39.43 -4.52 -2.09
N THR A 484 39.88 -5.78 -2.02
CA THR A 484 39.34 -6.86 -1.17
C THR A 484 39.28 -6.52 0.33
N GLU A 485 40.03 -5.51 0.77
CA GLU A 485 40.04 -5.02 2.15
C GLU A 485 38.75 -4.28 2.56
N ASN A 486 37.97 -3.76 1.61
CA ASN A 486 36.81 -2.91 1.92
C ASN A 486 35.51 -3.70 2.14
N PHE A 487 35.32 -4.81 1.42
CA PHE A 487 34.12 -5.64 1.50
C PHE A 487 34.49 -7.12 1.33
N GLY A 488 34.07 -7.97 2.26
CA GLY A 488 34.40 -9.40 2.21
C GLY A 488 33.62 -10.16 1.14
N GLU A 489 34.22 -11.22 0.57
CA GLU A 489 33.60 -12.13 -0.42
C GLU A 489 32.20 -12.63 0.01
N LYS A 490 32.04 -12.83 1.32
CA LYS A 490 30.77 -13.22 1.93
C LYS A 490 29.65 -12.20 1.68
N LEU A 491 29.93 -10.90 1.72
CA LEU A 491 28.92 -9.86 1.42
C LEU A 491 28.48 -9.92 -0.05
N ILE A 492 29.44 -10.06 -0.96
CA ILE A 492 29.19 -10.17 -2.40
C ILE A 492 28.31 -11.39 -2.67
N PHE A 493 28.62 -12.54 -2.06
CA PHE A 493 27.81 -13.74 -2.17
C PHE A 493 26.37 -13.55 -1.68
N HIS A 494 26.14 -12.82 -0.59
CA HIS A 494 24.79 -12.51 -0.12
C HIS A 494 24.03 -11.57 -1.07
N GLN A 495 24.69 -10.56 -1.62
CA GLN A 495 24.07 -9.68 -2.62
C GLN A 495 23.74 -10.45 -3.92
N GLN A 496 24.62 -11.37 -4.34
CA GLN A 496 24.41 -12.29 -5.45
C GLN A 496 23.24 -13.26 -5.21
N ILE A 497 23.01 -13.69 -3.97
CA ILE A 497 21.79 -14.43 -3.63
C ILE A 497 20.59 -13.50 -3.78
N ALA A 498 20.61 -12.32 -3.14
CA ALA A 498 19.48 -11.40 -3.10
C ALA A 498 19.01 -10.95 -4.50
N ILE A 499 19.93 -10.65 -5.43
CA ILE A 499 19.55 -10.28 -6.81
C ILE A 499 18.80 -11.42 -7.55
N LEU A 500 19.12 -12.68 -7.26
CA LEU A 500 18.40 -13.84 -7.81
C LEU A 500 17.08 -14.10 -7.08
N GLN A 501 16.82 -13.46 -5.94
CA GLN A 501 15.54 -13.58 -5.22
C GLN A 501 14.50 -12.57 -5.69
N GLU A 502 14.92 -11.43 -6.23
CA GLU A 502 14.02 -10.29 -6.50
C GLU A 502 12.92 -10.59 -7.52
N ARG A 503 13.24 -11.35 -8.59
CA ARG A 503 12.26 -11.66 -9.65
C ARG A 503 12.64 -12.94 -10.38
N THR A 504 11.66 -13.80 -10.61
CA THR A 504 11.80 -15.02 -11.41
C THR A 504 12.30 -14.70 -12.82
N ILE A 505 13.30 -15.45 -13.29
CA ILE A 505 13.84 -15.38 -14.65
C ILE A 505 13.14 -16.47 -15.45
N LEU A 506 12.45 -16.07 -16.50
CA LEU A 506 11.84 -17.01 -17.44
C LEU A 506 12.92 -17.53 -18.38
N CYS A 507 12.87 -18.82 -18.73
CA CYS A 507 13.84 -19.43 -19.65
C CYS A 507 13.91 -18.76 -21.04
N SER A 508 12.89 -18.00 -21.41
CA SER A 508 12.77 -17.28 -22.68
C SER A 508 13.30 -15.83 -22.65
N ASP A 509 13.72 -15.30 -21.50
CA ASP A 509 14.23 -13.92 -21.37
C ASP A 509 15.76 -13.87 -21.61
N ASP A 510 16.18 -13.98 -22.87
CA ASP A 510 17.59 -14.10 -23.24
C ASP A 510 18.40 -12.80 -22.96
N THR A 511 17.77 -11.63 -23.05
CA THR A 511 18.47 -10.34 -22.80
C THR A 511 18.90 -10.18 -21.35
N ARG A 512 18.00 -10.47 -20.40
CA ARG A 512 18.29 -10.40 -18.97
C ARG A 512 19.20 -11.54 -18.53
N THR A 513 18.99 -12.74 -19.09
CA THR A 513 19.79 -13.92 -18.81
C THR A 513 21.25 -13.72 -19.21
N THR A 514 21.51 -13.16 -20.40
CA THR A 514 22.87 -12.86 -20.87
C THR A 514 23.60 -11.89 -19.95
N LYS A 515 22.92 -10.82 -19.52
CA LYS A 515 23.47 -9.83 -18.59
C LYS A 515 23.78 -10.43 -17.21
N LEU A 516 22.96 -11.34 -16.70
CA LEU A 516 23.24 -12.01 -15.43
C LEU A 516 24.36 -13.04 -15.58
N LEU A 517 24.42 -13.78 -16.69
CA LEU A 517 25.49 -14.76 -16.95
C LEU A 517 26.89 -14.13 -16.90
N THR A 518 27.05 -12.90 -17.36
CA THR A 518 28.36 -12.20 -17.30
C THR A 518 28.79 -11.85 -15.87
N MET A 519 27.89 -11.88 -14.88
CA MET A 519 28.18 -11.49 -13.49
C MET A 519 28.40 -12.66 -12.56
N PHE A 520 27.92 -13.84 -12.92
CA PHE A 520 27.93 -15.01 -12.05
C PHE A 520 28.91 -16.05 -12.58
N SER A 521 29.89 -16.42 -11.74
CA SER A 521 30.68 -17.61 -12.03
C SER A 521 29.81 -18.87 -11.87
N THR A 522 30.09 -19.90 -12.66
CA THR A 522 29.44 -21.23 -12.53
C THR A 522 29.59 -21.79 -11.12
N LYS A 523 30.75 -21.58 -10.48
CA LYS A 523 31.01 -21.93 -9.08
C LYS A 523 30.04 -21.25 -8.11
N THR A 524 29.77 -19.95 -8.31
CA THR A 524 28.83 -19.18 -7.50
C THR A 524 27.41 -19.73 -7.64
N LEU A 525 26.94 -19.98 -8.86
CA LEU A 525 25.58 -20.47 -9.11
C LEU A 525 25.35 -21.85 -8.48
N VAL A 526 26.32 -22.77 -8.62
CA VAL A 526 26.27 -24.09 -7.96
C VAL A 526 26.27 -23.96 -6.43
N ALA A 527 27.01 -22.99 -5.88
CA ALA A 527 26.98 -22.70 -4.44
C ALA A 527 25.62 -22.16 -3.98
N ILE A 528 24.96 -21.30 -4.77
CA ILE A 528 23.61 -20.77 -4.49
C ILE A 528 22.56 -21.89 -4.49
N MET A 529 22.63 -22.83 -5.43
CA MET A 529 21.74 -23.99 -5.44
C MET A 529 21.94 -24.90 -4.22
N SER A 530 23.17 -25.00 -3.72
CA SER A 530 23.52 -25.88 -2.60
C SER A 530 23.23 -25.27 -1.21
N THR A 531 23.07 -23.94 -1.10
CA THR A 531 23.00 -23.29 0.22
C THR A 531 21.58 -23.29 0.80
N LYS A 532 21.49 -23.52 2.12
CA LYS A 532 20.24 -23.42 2.88
C LYS A 532 19.71 -21.97 2.95
N ARG A 533 20.58 -20.97 2.76
CA ARG A 533 20.21 -19.53 2.82
C ARG A 533 19.47 -19.03 1.57
N ALA A 534 19.51 -19.76 0.46
CA ALA A 534 18.82 -19.36 -0.77
C ALA A 534 17.32 -19.72 -0.69
N THR A 535 16.45 -18.82 -1.16
CA THR A 535 15.03 -19.13 -1.37
C THR A 535 14.85 -20.04 -2.59
N ALA A 536 13.67 -20.66 -2.73
CA ALA A 536 13.32 -21.46 -3.90
C ALA A 536 13.48 -20.66 -5.22
N THR A 537 13.06 -19.39 -5.23
CA THR A 537 13.23 -18.49 -6.39
C THR A 537 14.69 -18.31 -6.78
N ALA A 538 15.60 -18.09 -5.81
CA ALA A 538 17.02 -17.95 -6.11
C ALA A 538 17.64 -19.25 -6.64
N ARG A 539 17.24 -20.41 -6.10
CA ARG A 539 17.70 -21.71 -6.61
C ARG A 539 17.21 -21.98 -8.02
N SER A 540 15.93 -21.68 -8.28
CA SER A 540 15.34 -21.78 -9.62
C SER A 540 16.07 -20.86 -10.62
N ASN A 541 16.21 -19.57 -10.29
CA ASN A 541 16.94 -18.62 -11.13
C ASN A 541 18.40 -19.04 -11.38
N ALA A 542 19.10 -19.52 -10.36
CA ALA A 542 20.46 -20.04 -10.52
C ALA A 542 20.51 -21.25 -11.47
N SER A 543 19.52 -22.14 -11.41
CA SER A 543 19.43 -23.28 -12.34
C SER A 543 19.13 -22.87 -13.78
N VAL A 544 18.31 -21.84 -14.00
CA VAL A 544 18.04 -21.27 -15.32
C VAL A 544 19.33 -20.69 -15.92
N LEU A 545 20.08 -19.92 -15.13
CA LEU A 545 21.38 -19.40 -15.57
C LEU A 545 22.35 -20.55 -15.89
N LEU A 546 22.45 -21.57 -15.03
CA LEU A 546 23.32 -22.71 -15.29
C LEU A 546 22.94 -23.50 -16.55
N SER A 547 21.64 -23.60 -16.86
CA SER A 547 21.15 -24.27 -18.07
C SER A 547 21.65 -23.64 -19.38
N LYS A 548 22.09 -22.39 -19.34
CA LYS A 548 22.66 -21.63 -20.47
C LYS A 548 24.20 -21.59 -20.42
N SER A 549 24.81 -22.33 -19.50
CA SER A 549 26.26 -22.43 -19.31
C SER A 549 26.73 -23.89 -19.41
N SER A 550 28.00 -24.09 -19.75
CA SER A 550 28.62 -25.42 -19.74
C SER A 550 29.30 -25.68 -18.40
N LEU A 551 28.83 -26.69 -17.66
CA LEU A 551 29.47 -27.16 -16.43
C LEU A 551 30.64 -28.11 -16.77
N THR A 552 31.78 -27.93 -16.12
CA THR A 552 32.95 -28.79 -16.34
C THR A 552 33.59 -29.24 -15.02
N GLY A 553 34.31 -30.36 -15.09
CA GLY A 553 35.15 -30.88 -14.00
C GLY A 553 34.39 -31.12 -12.68
N PRO A 554 34.91 -30.64 -11.54
CA PRO A 554 34.37 -30.97 -10.22
C PRO A 554 32.96 -30.39 -9.97
N LEU A 555 32.60 -29.29 -10.63
CA LEU A 555 31.26 -28.70 -10.51
C LEU A 555 30.20 -29.58 -11.19
N LEU A 556 30.51 -30.10 -12.38
CA LEU A 556 29.66 -31.06 -13.07
C LEU A 556 29.47 -32.33 -12.25
N LYS A 557 30.57 -32.90 -11.72
CA LYS A 557 30.51 -34.09 -10.85
C LYS A 557 29.60 -33.86 -9.63
N LYS A 558 29.68 -32.68 -9.01
CA LYS A 558 28.82 -32.31 -7.88
C LYS A 558 27.34 -32.27 -8.27
N VAL A 559 27.00 -31.66 -9.42
CA VAL A 559 25.61 -31.60 -9.90
C VAL A 559 25.07 -32.99 -10.24
N LEU A 560 25.85 -33.81 -10.96
CA LEU A 560 25.46 -35.19 -11.29
C LEU A 560 25.29 -36.06 -10.05
N ASN A 561 26.17 -35.94 -9.05
CA ASN A 561 26.03 -36.66 -7.78
C ASN A 561 24.75 -36.26 -7.02
N ASN A 562 24.39 -34.97 -7.02
CA ASN A 562 23.13 -34.51 -6.42
C ASN A 562 21.90 -35.07 -7.15
N ILE A 563 21.93 -35.12 -8.49
CA ILE A 563 20.85 -35.75 -9.26
C ILE A 563 20.75 -37.25 -8.92
N ALA A 564 21.89 -37.96 -8.88
CA ALA A 564 21.92 -39.37 -8.52
C ALA A 564 21.39 -39.64 -7.11
N SER A 565 21.78 -38.84 -6.11
CA SER A 565 21.28 -38.99 -4.75
C SER A 565 19.77 -38.76 -4.64
N ILE A 566 19.23 -37.80 -5.41
CA ILE A 566 17.79 -37.53 -5.45
C ILE A 566 17.04 -38.71 -6.06
N CYS A 567 17.53 -39.24 -7.19
CA CYS A 567 16.92 -40.39 -7.86
C CYS A 567 16.93 -41.65 -6.97
N GLN A 568 17.90 -41.78 -6.06
CA GLN A 568 17.96 -42.87 -5.09
C GLN A 568 17.03 -42.65 -3.88
N GLN A 569 16.91 -41.41 -3.38
CA GLN A 569 16.07 -41.08 -2.21
C GLN A 569 14.57 -41.14 -2.52
N GLN A 570 14.17 -40.84 -3.76
CA GLN A 570 12.76 -40.92 -4.18
C GLN A 570 12.19 -42.35 -4.12
N GLN A 571 13.04 -43.38 -4.07
CA GLN A 571 12.64 -44.77 -3.92
C GLN A 571 12.34 -45.17 -2.45
N GLN A 572 12.62 -44.29 -1.47
CA GLN A 572 12.62 -44.67 -0.04
C GLN A 572 11.75 -43.80 0.89
N SER A 573 11.17 -42.67 0.47
CA SER A 573 10.29 -41.87 1.34
C SER A 573 9.25 -41.01 0.60
N ASP A 574 8.00 -41.04 1.07
CA ASP A 574 6.86 -40.21 0.59
C ASP A 574 6.90 -38.74 1.07
N GLU A 575 7.77 -38.39 2.02
CA GLU A 575 7.80 -37.07 2.66
C GLU A 575 9.06 -36.26 2.30
N SER A 576 9.13 -35.78 1.05
CA SER A 576 9.56 -34.41 0.71
C SER A 576 9.78 -34.32 -0.79
N ALA A 577 8.94 -33.54 -1.48
CA ALA A 577 9.21 -33.08 -2.83
C ALA A 577 10.47 -32.18 -2.79
N THR A 578 11.64 -32.79 -2.81
CA THR A 578 12.92 -32.12 -2.98
C THR A 578 12.93 -31.44 -4.35
N ASP A 579 13.53 -30.26 -4.40
CA ASP A 579 13.58 -29.31 -5.53
C ASP A 579 14.47 -29.84 -6.69
N TRP A 580 14.27 -31.10 -7.09
CA TRP A 580 15.08 -31.87 -8.04
C TRP A 580 15.17 -31.22 -9.41
N MET A 581 14.08 -30.56 -9.80
CA MET A 581 13.94 -29.84 -11.06
C MET A 581 15.07 -28.83 -11.26
N ASN A 582 15.53 -28.16 -10.20
CA ASN A 582 16.60 -27.17 -10.30
C ASN A 582 17.93 -27.84 -10.67
N TRP A 583 18.26 -29.00 -10.10
CA TRP A 583 19.49 -29.74 -10.43
C TRP A 583 19.45 -30.30 -11.84
N VAL A 584 18.31 -30.85 -12.25
CA VAL A 584 18.08 -31.37 -13.60
C VAL A 584 18.17 -30.25 -14.65
N ARG A 585 17.51 -29.10 -14.40
CA ARG A 585 17.57 -27.92 -15.27
C ARG A 585 19.01 -27.41 -15.44
N ALA A 586 19.80 -27.39 -14.37
CA ALA A 586 21.18 -26.88 -14.41
C ALA A 586 22.11 -27.68 -15.33
N VAL A 587 21.83 -28.96 -15.61
CA VAL A 587 22.65 -29.81 -16.50
C VAL A 587 22.31 -29.63 -17.97
N TYR A 588 21.15 -29.02 -18.30
CA TYR A 588 20.63 -28.93 -19.66
C TYR A 588 21.65 -28.40 -20.68
N GLY A 589 22.32 -27.28 -20.40
CA GLY A 589 23.34 -26.69 -21.28
C GLY A 589 24.64 -27.48 -21.39
N THR A 590 24.82 -28.52 -20.59
CA THR A 590 26.04 -29.36 -20.54
C THR A 590 25.85 -30.72 -21.21
N VAL A 591 24.63 -31.08 -21.62
CA VAL A 591 24.29 -32.41 -22.15
C VAL A 591 25.19 -32.86 -23.31
N HIS A 592 25.42 -31.97 -24.28
CA HIS A 592 26.25 -32.27 -25.45
C HIS A 592 27.74 -32.41 -25.12
N THR A 593 28.21 -31.89 -23.99
CA THR A 593 29.61 -31.97 -23.56
C THR A 593 29.86 -33.08 -22.53
N LEU A 594 28.83 -33.83 -22.11
CA LEU A 594 28.99 -35.01 -21.25
C LEU A 594 29.73 -36.12 -21.98
N ASP A 595 30.49 -36.95 -21.25
CA ASP A 595 31.04 -38.20 -21.78
C ASP A 595 29.95 -39.28 -21.91
N SER A 596 30.23 -40.34 -22.66
CA SER A 596 29.26 -41.41 -22.94
C SER A 596 28.75 -42.09 -21.67
N ALA A 597 29.62 -42.26 -20.66
CA ALA A 597 29.27 -42.84 -19.37
C ALA A 597 28.31 -41.94 -18.58
N SER A 598 28.60 -40.63 -18.46
CA SER A 598 27.72 -39.70 -17.74
C SER A 598 26.39 -39.50 -18.44
N ARG A 599 26.33 -39.51 -19.79
CA ARG A 599 25.07 -39.45 -20.55
C ARG A 599 24.16 -40.63 -20.22
N ARG A 600 24.70 -41.85 -20.25
CA ARG A 600 23.95 -43.08 -19.91
C ARG A 600 23.48 -43.09 -18.45
N ASN A 601 24.36 -42.73 -17.52
CA ASN A 601 24.02 -42.67 -16.10
C ASN A 601 22.92 -41.64 -15.81
N LEU A 602 23.01 -40.45 -16.43
CA LEU A 602 21.98 -39.42 -16.31
C LEU A 602 20.65 -39.85 -16.94
N TRP A 603 20.69 -40.47 -18.13
CA TRP A 603 19.50 -41.04 -18.79
C TRP A 603 18.79 -42.07 -17.90
N CYS A 604 19.53 -43.04 -17.34
CA CYS A 604 18.98 -44.04 -16.43
C CYS A 604 18.42 -43.39 -15.16
N GLY A 605 19.15 -42.46 -14.54
CA GLY A 605 18.70 -41.76 -13.34
C GLY A 605 17.41 -40.97 -13.56
N LEU A 606 17.33 -40.18 -14.64
CA LEU A 606 16.14 -39.40 -14.96
C LEU A 606 14.94 -40.29 -15.27
N SER A 607 15.14 -41.49 -15.83
CA SER A 607 14.07 -42.44 -16.16
C SER A 607 13.33 -42.97 -14.92
N ASN A 608 13.98 -42.95 -13.75
CA ASN A 608 13.42 -43.40 -12.48
C ASN A 608 12.54 -42.32 -11.80
N ILE A 609 12.49 -41.10 -12.33
CA ILE A 609 11.61 -40.04 -11.82
C ILE A 609 10.19 -40.29 -12.36
N GLU A 610 9.26 -40.65 -11.48
CA GLU A 610 7.87 -40.97 -11.84
C GLU A 610 7.14 -39.78 -12.49
N GLN A 611 6.57 -39.99 -13.67
CA GLN A 611 5.92 -38.91 -14.44
C GLN A 611 4.56 -38.49 -13.88
N TRP A 612 3.89 -39.34 -13.11
CA TRP A 612 2.48 -39.17 -12.74
C TRP A 612 2.31 -38.16 -11.59
N THR A 613 3.35 -37.95 -10.79
CA THR A 613 3.45 -36.97 -9.69
C THR A 613 4.00 -35.60 -10.12
N CYS A 614 4.43 -35.46 -11.39
CA CYS A 614 5.03 -34.23 -11.91
C CYS A 614 3.99 -33.20 -12.41
N THR A 615 4.27 -31.91 -12.19
CA THR A 615 3.53 -30.81 -12.85
C THR A 615 3.80 -30.77 -14.36
N SER A 616 2.98 -30.05 -15.13
CA SER A 616 3.17 -29.93 -16.59
C SER A 616 4.56 -29.41 -16.97
N GLU A 617 5.10 -28.43 -16.23
CA GLU A 617 6.43 -27.86 -16.45
C GLU A 617 7.55 -28.88 -16.18
N GLN A 618 7.42 -29.66 -15.11
CA GLN A 618 8.38 -30.72 -14.75
C GLN A 618 8.42 -31.84 -15.79
N ARG A 619 7.25 -32.22 -16.32
CA ARG A 619 7.17 -33.21 -17.41
C ARG A 619 7.85 -32.71 -18.68
N MET A 620 7.60 -31.47 -19.08
CA MET A 620 8.24 -30.88 -20.27
C MET A 620 9.76 -30.85 -20.14
N LEU A 621 10.30 -30.38 -19.01
CA LEU A 621 11.75 -30.36 -18.77
C LEU A 621 12.37 -31.76 -18.88
N LEU A 622 11.73 -32.77 -18.31
CA LEU A 622 12.21 -34.16 -18.37
C LEU A 622 12.18 -34.69 -19.80
N VAL A 623 11.10 -34.45 -20.54
CA VAL A 623 10.96 -34.88 -21.94
C VAL A 623 12.04 -34.22 -22.80
N ASP A 624 12.21 -32.90 -22.69
CA ASP A 624 13.18 -32.15 -23.48
C ASP A 624 14.62 -32.57 -23.16
N LEU A 625 14.96 -32.71 -21.87
CA LEU A 625 16.31 -33.12 -21.46
C LEU A 625 16.60 -34.56 -21.90
N ARG A 626 15.63 -35.46 -21.80
CA ARG A 626 15.73 -36.83 -22.31
C ARG A 626 15.93 -36.81 -23.83
N ALA A 627 15.11 -36.07 -24.58
CA ALA A 627 15.27 -35.96 -26.04
C ALA A 627 16.68 -35.47 -26.42
N ASN A 628 17.20 -34.44 -25.75
CA ASN A 628 18.56 -33.95 -25.98
C ASN A 628 19.64 -34.97 -25.59
N LEU A 629 19.46 -35.74 -24.52
CA LEU A 629 20.36 -36.82 -24.15
C LEU A 629 20.38 -37.94 -25.20
N LEU A 630 19.22 -38.32 -25.74
CA LEU A 630 19.13 -39.29 -26.85
C LEU A 630 19.87 -38.78 -28.07
N LEU A 631 19.57 -37.54 -28.50
CA LEU A 631 20.25 -36.90 -29.63
C LEU A 631 21.77 -36.87 -29.42
N ALA A 632 22.24 -36.56 -28.21
CA ALA A 632 23.66 -36.57 -27.89
C ALA A 632 24.27 -37.97 -27.80
N MET A 633 23.48 -39.03 -27.61
CA MET A 633 23.96 -40.43 -27.60
C MET A 633 23.99 -41.07 -28.98
N ILE A 634 23.36 -40.46 -29.99
CA ILE A 634 23.49 -40.87 -31.39
C ILE A 634 24.91 -40.49 -31.86
N PRO A 635 25.72 -41.44 -32.34
CA PRO A 635 27.07 -41.14 -32.83
C PRO A 635 27.01 -40.17 -34.02
N ASP A 636 27.92 -39.18 -34.04
CA ASP A 636 27.99 -38.13 -35.06
C ASP A 636 27.80 -38.68 -36.49
N SER A 637 26.68 -38.37 -37.14
CA SER A 637 26.58 -38.36 -38.59
C SER A 637 27.26 -37.10 -39.13
N LYS A 638 28.57 -36.96 -38.90
CA LYS A 638 29.40 -36.04 -39.68
C LYS A 638 29.94 -36.78 -40.90
N ALA A 639 29.08 -36.91 -41.90
CA ALA A 639 29.51 -36.99 -43.29
C ALA A 639 28.51 -36.19 -44.13
N THR A 640 29.05 -35.21 -44.87
CA THR A 640 28.44 -34.54 -46.02
C THR A 640 27.15 -33.73 -45.80
N VAL A 641 27.31 -32.44 -45.48
CA VAL A 641 26.76 -31.41 -46.37
C VAL A 641 27.97 -30.68 -46.95
N GLN A 642 28.45 -31.21 -48.05
CA GLN A 642 29.33 -30.50 -48.97
C GLN A 642 28.63 -29.24 -49.47
N GLN A 643 29.45 -28.24 -49.75
CA GLN A 643 29.15 -27.16 -50.68
C GLN A 643 28.36 -27.66 -51.90
N GLY A 644 27.39 -26.87 -52.34
CA GLY A 644 26.82 -26.94 -53.68
C GLY A 644 25.72 -25.90 -53.85
N PRO A 645 25.48 -25.42 -55.07
CA PRO A 645 26.33 -24.49 -55.80
C PRO A 645 25.63 -23.12 -55.96
N ASN A 646 26.42 -22.09 -56.31
CA ASN A 646 25.90 -20.94 -57.03
C ASN A 646 25.24 -21.42 -58.31
N LEU A 647 23.92 -21.28 -58.42
CA LEU A 647 23.23 -21.24 -59.71
C LEU A 647 22.23 -20.10 -59.70
N ASN A 648 22.57 -19.09 -60.50
CA ASN A 648 21.73 -18.00 -60.94
C ASN A 648 20.39 -18.49 -61.47
N LEU A 649 19.34 -17.71 -61.23
CA LEU A 649 18.21 -17.59 -62.13
C LEU A 649 17.90 -16.10 -62.32
N ASN A 650 18.03 -15.69 -63.59
CA ASN A 650 17.61 -14.48 -64.30
C ASN A 650 16.87 -13.38 -63.53
#